data_AF-A0AAE3ZTL7-F1
#
_entry.id   AF-A0AAE3ZTL7-F1
#
_cell.length_a   1.000
_cell.length_b   1.000
_cell.length_c   1.000
_cell.angle_alpha   90.00
_cell.angle_beta   90.00
_cell.angle_gamma   90.00
#
_symmetry.space_group_name_H-M   'P 1'
#
loop_
_entity.id
_entity.type
_entity.pdbx_description
1 polymer ?
#
loop_
_entity_poly.entity_id
_entity_poly.type
_entity_poly.pdbx_seq_one_letter_code
_entity_poly.pdbx_strand_id
1 'polypeptide(L)'
;MNLPLIAPHPNAVCIDHVLPTRAGAHVHTEPISVRDEDPGVRRLAGLPGRDGHIYLSFGTEIDAALDASGGGRGKAVLYQFLRGLPAEVTDRAVVRPREAGGLTPAGVVARADLAGLPVEVPRAALASGGALDPGRLIGFDAAMRLTPVADAETVWVVPARHWAPDAYAGAGPAALAAALRTPYPTARLVLDGEGGVHLGLPAALVTHAHGAALAALRRPLGPRDLPGTTGTTLGGYGDLLAATAEPGTRAFVTVRAAAGAQLTVLALHDRHGLSFLDPATGTAAVFPAEPAAITLFPVEGAAELTDWLAELRTAPVINHSSTVHAVPAGAHGRTIDVVGSPGALSELFRAELTAAAEGVDAPVVVVATEKQSTAPSTGQLLGLEWLLLQHRFAGGAPPIVVIRGDTTPTVSDVLGRYGVPVVHQPRTTGGGFGLNLDNLWAGRDAAGNPVAAPVRALTPDFLRAVGATRPRAARTARPVDERLRSFLFTPLEDVPAIRSAVAAHGSALRTLLPRISDLGLVQADLFAGWEAILRIEERADPVVTEAAYASLGTGSLAFVPSVLDKGPDVLTDLADLTKGPLDDGARRAILGALAKGVGGAPLAEVRQEIYRHSVYLPETGRTDLIRELQGFAARAPEHSALFEQVAIYVETCP
;
A
#
# COMPACT_ATOMS: atom_id res chain seq x y z
N MET A 1 16.13 -57.03 -7.34
CA MET A 1 16.13 -56.26 -8.61
C MET A 1 15.67 -54.86 -8.23
N ASN A 2 16.61 -53.92 -8.09
CA ASN A 2 16.30 -52.54 -7.69
C ASN A 2 15.86 -51.79 -8.94
N LEU A 3 14.60 -51.35 -8.98
CA LEU A 3 14.13 -50.43 -10.01
C LEU A 3 14.86 -49.09 -9.82
N PRO A 4 15.54 -48.55 -10.84
CA PRO A 4 16.07 -47.20 -10.78
C PRO A 4 14.89 -46.22 -10.79
N LEU A 5 14.45 -45.79 -9.61
CA LEU A 5 13.41 -44.78 -9.39
C LEU A 5 13.99 -43.37 -9.56
N ILE A 6 14.52 -43.05 -10.74
CA ILE A 6 14.69 -41.65 -11.16
C ILE A 6 14.36 -41.59 -12.65
N ALA A 7 13.08 -41.41 -12.97
CA ALA A 7 12.68 -40.97 -14.29
C ALA A 7 13.20 -39.53 -14.50
N PRO A 8 13.62 -39.14 -15.72
CA PRO A 8 13.76 -37.74 -16.06
C PRO A 8 12.37 -37.08 -15.87
N HIS A 9 12.25 -36.29 -14.80
CA HIS A 9 11.09 -35.55 -14.31
C HIS A 9 9.78 -35.68 -15.09
N PRO A 10 8.80 -36.49 -14.63
CA PRO A 10 7.46 -36.47 -15.19
C PRO A 10 6.74 -35.16 -14.82
N ASN A 11 6.15 -34.50 -15.80
CA ASN A 11 5.40 -33.24 -15.65
C ASN A 11 4.04 -33.45 -14.93
N ALA A 12 3.53 -34.68 -14.88
CA ALA A 12 2.39 -35.08 -14.06
C ALA A 12 2.27 -36.62 -14.01
N VAL A 13 1.54 -37.13 -13.02
CA VAL A 13 1.09 -38.53 -13.01
C VAL A 13 -0.34 -38.55 -13.51
N CYS A 14 -0.57 -39.15 -14.68
CA CYS A 14 -1.91 -39.43 -15.16
C CYS A 14 -2.37 -40.75 -14.57
N ILE A 15 -3.43 -40.71 -13.79
CA ILE A 15 -4.08 -41.91 -13.29
C ILE A 15 -5.15 -42.31 -14.31
N ASP A 16 -4.84 -43.33 -15.10
CA ASP A 16 -5.72 -43.93 -16.11
C ASP A 16 -6.52 -45.09 -15.49
N HIS A 17 -7.64 -45.44 -16.13
CA HIS A 17 -8.47 -46.58 -15.72
C HIS A 17 -8.15 -47.79 -16.58
N VAL A 18 -7.92 -48.98 -16.00
CA VAL A 18 -8.45 -50.24 -16.58
C VAL A 18 -8.35 -51.48 -15.70
N LEU A 19 -9.47 -52.21 -15.81
CA LEU A 19 -9.90 -53.59 -15.58
C LEU A 19 -9.32 -54.44 -14.43
N PRO A 20 -10.21 -55.24 -13.79
CA PRO A 20 -9.82 -56.16 -12.74
C PRO A 20 -9.02 -57.32 -13.35
N THR A 21 -7.75 -57.43 -12.99
CA THR A 21 -7.00 -58.68 -13.13
C THR A 21 -6.83 -59.31 -11.74
N ARG A 22 -6.73 -60.64 -11.67
CA ARG A 22 -6.61 -61.40 -10.41
C ARG A 22 -5.33 -61.11 -9.59
N ALA A 23 -4.46 -60.19 -10.03
CA ALA A 23 -3.06 -60.08 -9.57
C ALA A 23 -2.59 -58.70 -9.02
N GLY A 24 -3.45 -57.68 -8.93
CA GLY A 24 -3.09 -56.38 -8.31
C GLY A 24 -2.85 -55.23 -9.29
N ALA A 25 -2.27 -54.13 -8.80
CA ALA A 25 -2.08 -52.87 -9.53
C ALA A 25 -1.02 -52.99 -10.65
N HIS A 26 -1.31 -52.38 -11.81
CA HIS A 26 -0.40 -52.35 -12.96
C HIS A 26 0.15 -50.94 -13.17
N VAL A 27 1.47 -50.81 -13.15
CA VAL A 27 2.20 -49.59 -13.52
C VAL A 27 2.57 -49.72 -14.99
N HIS A 28 2.03 -48.87 -15.86
CA HIS A 28 2.36 -48.87 -17.28
C HIS A 28 3.39 -47.77 -17.57
N THR A 29 4.62 -48.17 -17.87
CA THR A 29 5.59 -47.31 -18.54
C THR A 29 5.60 -47.69 -20.01
N GLU A 30 5.44 -46.74 -20.92
CA GLU A 30 5.59 -47.01 -22.35
C GLU A 30 6.98 -47.60 -22.67
N PRO A 31 7.09 -48.54 -23.63
CA PRO A 31 6.01 -49.19 -24.38
C PRO A 31 5.41 -50.38 -23.61
N ILE A 32 4.09 -50.55 -23.72
CA ILE A 32 3.34 -51.64 -23.07
C ILE A 32 3.75 -52.99 -23.70
N SER A 33 4.19 -53.94 -22.86
CA SER A 33 4.62 -55.24 -23.36
C SER A 33 3.43 -55.98 -24.00
N VAL A 34 3.62 -56.44 -25.24
CA VAL A 34 2.64 -57.10 -26.14
C VAL A 34 2.07 -58.43 -25.60
N ARG A 35 2.42 -58.84 -24.38
CA ARG A 35 2.08 -60.16 -23.80
C ARG A 35 0.75 -60.21 -23.04
N ASP A 36 0.04 -59.10 -22.88
CA ASP A 36 -1.26 -59.10 -22.22
C ASP A 36 -2.41 -59.30 -23.24
N GLU A 37 -3.16 -60.40 -23.10
CA GLU A 37 -4.28 -60.75 -23.98
C GLU A 37 -5.61 -60.16 -23.50
N ASP A 38 -5.63 -59.45 -22.38
CA ASP A 38 -6.84 -58.80 -21.87
C ASP A 38 -7.34 -57.72 -22.86
N PRO A 39 -8.61 -57.81 -23.34
CA PRO A 39 -9.15 -56.88 -24.33
C PRO A 39 -9.14 -55.41 -23.92
N GLY A 40 -9.25 -55.10 -22.62
CA GLY A 40 -9.18 -53.71 -22.17
C GLY A 40 -7.78 -53.24 -21.80
N VAL A 41 -6.83 -54.13 -21.48
CA VAL A 41 -5.40 -53.76 -21.46
C VAL A 41 -4.93 -53.40 -22.88
N ARG A 42 -5.39 -54.14 -23.91
CA ARG A 42 -5.16 -53.75 -25.32
C ARG A 42 -5.84 -52.45 -25.71
N ARG A 43 -7.03 -52.15 -25.16
CA ARG A 43 -7.72 -50.87 -25.36
C ARG A 43 -6.98 -49.70 -24.70
N LEU A 44 -6.45 -49.89 -23.48
CA LEU A 44 -5.55 -48.93 -22.84
C LEU A 44 -4.28 -48.72 -23.65
N ALA A 45 -3.67 -49.79 -24.14
CA ALA A 45 -2.46 -49.71 -24.96
C ALA A 45 -2.68 -49.01 -26.31
N GLY A 46 -3.95 -48.86 -26.73
CA GLY A 46 -4.35 -48.05 -27.87
C GLY A 46 -4.76 -46.62 -27.51
N LEU A 47 -4.84 -46.26 -26.21
CA LEU A 47 -4.99 -44.87 -25.81
C LEU A 47 -3.62 -44.18 -25.95
N PRO A 48 -3.53 -43.03 -26.62
CA PRO A 48 -2.27 -42.34 -26.77
C PRO A 48 -1.75 -41.90 -25.40
N GLY A 49 -0.62 -42.48 -24.98
CA GLY A 49 0.21 -41.87 -23.95
C GLY A 49 0.68 -40.49 -24.41
N ARG A 50 1.02 -39.65 -23.45
CA ARG A 50 1.52 -38.29 -23.70
C ARG A 50 2.90 -38.18 -23.08
N ASP A 51 3.80 -37.53 -23.80
CA ASP A 51 5.16 -37.27 -23.34
C ASP A 51 5.16 -36.60 -21.96
N GLY A 52 6.05 -37.06 -21.08
CA GLY A 52 6.23 -36.52 -19.74
C GLY A 52 5.17 -36.94 -18.71
N HIS A 53 4.21 -37.81 -19.05
CA HIS A 53 3.25 -38.36 -18.08
C HIS A 53 3.57 -39.81 -17.74
N ILE A 54 3.44 -40.16 -16.46
CA ILE A 54 3.43 -41.56 -16.03
C ILE A 54 1.98 -42.01 -15.93
N TYR A 55 1.65 -43.11 -16.61
CA TYR A 55 0.31 -43.67 -16.67
C TYR A 55 0.15 -44.81 -15.67
N LEU A 56 -0.74 -44.64 -14.71
CA LEU A 56 -0.97 -45.61 -13.63
C LEU A 56 -2.42 -46.08 -13.64
N SER A 57 -2.64 -47.39 -13.56
CA SER A 57 -3.98 -47.99 -13.54
C SER A 57 -4.27 -48.75 -12.24
N PHE A 58 -5.46 -48.53 -11.68
CA PHE A 58 -5.94 -49.15 -10.43
C PHE A 58 -7.20 -50.02 -10.61
N GLY A 59 -7.54 -50.46 -11.82
CA GLY A 59 -8.72 -51.32 -12.05
C GLY A 59 -10.07 -50.59 -11.98
N THR A 60 -11.17 -51.36 -11.97
CA THR A 60 -12.56 -50.84 -11.89
C THR A 60 -12.97 -50.37 -10.49
N GLU A 61 -12.13 -50.59 -9.47
CA GLU A 61 -12.44 -50.24 -8.09
C GLU A 61 -12.49 -48.73 -7.84
N ILE A 62 -11.65 -47.95 -8.54
CA ILE A 62 -11.70 -46.48 -8.48
C ILE A 62 -12.96 -45.95 -9.16
N ASP A 63 -13.35 -46.46 -10.34
CA ASP A 63 -14.56 -46.04 -11.04
C ASP A 63 -15.83 -46.32 -10.21
N ALA A 64 -15.96 -47.53 -9.67
CA ALA A 64 -17.08 -47.89 -8.80
C ALA A 64 -17.13 -47.05 -7.50
N ALA A 65 -15.99 -46.55 -7.04
CA ALA A 65 -15.90 -45.61 -5.93
C ALA A 65 -16.31 -44.19 -6.34
N LEU A 66 -16.01 -43.80 -7.59
CA LEU A 66 -16.26 -42.46 -8.13
C LEU A 66 -17.71 -42.26 -8.64
N ASP A 67 -18.44 -43.32 -8.99
CA ASP A 67 -19.80 -43.25 -9.54
C ASP A 67 -20.94 -43.47 -8.49
N ALA A 68 -20.60 -43.84 -7.24
CA ALA A 68 -21.47 -44.20 -6.09
C ALA A 68 -22.40 -45.43 -6.33
N SER A 69 -22.61 -46.40 -5.43
CA SER A 69 -22.66 -46.46 -3.97
C SER A 69 -22.10 -47.80 -3.44
N GLY A 70 -20.80 -47.90 -3.17
CA GLY A 70 -20.23 -49.15 -2.60
C GLY A 70 -18.71 -49.30 -2.55
N GLY A 71 -17.92 -48.38 -3.12
CA GLY A 71 -16.48 -48.57 -3.30
C GLY A 71 -15.56 -47.89 -2.28
N GLY A 72 -15.76 -48.02 -0.96
CA GLY A 72 -14.84 -47.43 0.03
C GLY A 72 -13.37 -47.86 -0.15
N ARG A 73 -13.17 -49.05 -0.72
CA ARG A 73 -11.86 -49.65 -0.99
C ARG A 73 -11.08 -48.94 -2.09
N GLY A 74 -11.71 -48.59 -3.22
CA GLY A 74 -11.04 -47.91 -4.33
C GLY A 74 -10.53 -46.51 -3.97
N LYS A 75 -11.36 -45.74 -3.26
CA LYS A 75 -10.98 -44.43 -2.71
C LYS A 75 -9.83 -44.54 -1.69
N ALA A 76 -9.86 -45.56 -0.83
CA ALA A 76 -8.78 -45.82 0.12
C ALA A 76 -7.45 -46.19 -0.57
N VAL A 77 -7.49 -47.00 -1.64
CA VAL A 77 -6.32 -47.35 -2.44
C VAL A 77 -5.73 -46.13 -3.14
N LEU A 78 -6.58 -45.30 -3.77
CA LEU A 78 -6.15 -44.04 -4.39
C LEU A 78 -5.44 -43.14 -3.37
N TYR A 79 -6.05 -42.88 -2.21
CA TYR A 79 -5.41 -42.03 -1.20
C TYR A 79 -4.17 -42.65 -0.58
N GLN A 80 -4.14 -43.97 -0.39
CA GLN A 80 -2.93 -44.64 0.10
C GLN A 80 -1.78 -44.49 -0.89
N PHE A 81 -2.06 -44.59 -2.18
CA PHE A 81 -1.09 -44.33 -3.23
C PHE A 81 -0.62 -42.87 -3.21
N LEU A 82 -1.54 -41.90 -3.19
CA LEU A 82 -1.22 -40.48 -3.15
C LEU A 82 -0.40 -40.08 -1.91
N ARG A 83 -0.60 -40.74 -0.75
CA ARG A 83 0.24 -40.54 0.45
C ARG A 83 1.68 -41.00 0.27
N GLY A 84 1.92 -41.96 -0.62
CA GLY A 84 3.25 -42.49 -0.90
C GLY A 84 4.04 -41.66 -1.91
N LEU A 85 3.40 -40.68 -2.55
CA LEU A 85 4.04 -39.83 -3.55
C LEU A 85 4.75 -38.62 -2.89
N PRO A 86 5.88 -38.17 -3.44
CA PRO A 86 6.49 -36.89 -3.06
C PRO A 86 5.52 -35.73 -3.27
N ALA A 87 5.65 -34.68 -2.46
CA ALA A 87 4.80 -33.47 -2.51
C ALA A 87 4.70 -32.87 -3.91
N GLU A 88 5.83 -32.84 -4.64
CA GLU A 88 5.95 -32.37 -6.01
C GLU A 88 5.05 -33.14 -6.98
N VAL A 89 4.89 -34.44 -6.76
CA VAL A 89 4.18 -35.35 -7.67
C VAL A 89 2.70 -35.42 -7.30
N THR A 90 2.40 -35.42 -6.00
CA THR A 90 1.03 -35.45 -5.48
C THR A 90 0.24 -34.23 -5.91
N ASP A 91 0.86 -33.05 -5.95
CA ASP A 91 0.23 -31.79 -6.38
C ASP A 91 0.04 -31.69 -7.91
N ARG A 92 0.58 -32.65 -8.68
CA ARG A 92 0.55 -32.68 -10.15
C ARG A 92 -0.23 -33.87 -10.69
N ALA A 93 -0.88 -34.66 -9.83
CA ALA A 93 -1.63 -35.83 -10.25
C ALA A 93 -2.97 -35.43 -10.88
N VAL A 94 -3.30 -36.03 -12.01
CA VAL A 94 -4.55 -35.76 -12.76
C VAL A 94 -5.27 -37.07 -13.05
N VAL A 95 -6.60 -37.05 -13.01
CA VAL A 95 -7.45 -38.20 -13.33
C VAL A 95 -8.04 -38.02 -14.72
N ARG A 96 -7.99 -39.06 -15.55
CA ARG A 96 -8.71 -39.09 -16.84
C ARG A 96 -9.93 -39.98 -16.74
N PRO A 97 -11.13 -39.57 -17.20
CA PRO A 97 -12.28 -40.47 -17.23
C PRO A 97 -12.11 -41.57 -18.28
N ARG A 98 -12.66 -42.75 -17.98
CA ARG A 98 -12.59 -43.94 -18.87
C ARG A 98 -13.36 -43.75 -20.20
N GLU A 99 -14.45 -43.00 -20.17
CA GLU A 99 -15.25 -42.64 -21.34
C GLU A 99 -15.44 -41.12 -21.36
N ALA A 100 -14.70 -40.42 -22.22
CA ALA A 100 -14.77 -38.95 -22.30
C ALA A 100 -16.12 -38.47 -22.87
N GLY A 101 -16.73 -39.23 -23.77
CA GLY A 101 -18.03 -38.89 -24.38
C GLY A 101 -19.21 -39.25 -23.47
N GLY A 102 -20.14 -38.31 -23.29
CA GLY A 102 -21.39 -38.55 -22.55
C GLY A 102 -21.38 -38.14 -21.07
N LEU A 103 -20.24 -37.68 -20.54
CA LEU A 103 -20.20 -37.06 -19.21
C LEU A 103 -20.79 -35.65 -19.25
N THR A 104 -21.75 -35.38 -18.37
CA THR A 104 -22.27 -34.02 -18.18
C THR A 104 -21.25 -33.15 -17.45
N PRO A 105 -21.27 -31.82 -17.62
CA PRO A 105 -20.46 -30.89 -16.83
C PRO A 105 -20.53 -31.17 -15.31
N ALA A 106 -21.73 -31.45 -14.80
CA ALA A 106 -21.94 -31.80 -13.40
C ALA A 106 -21.27 -33.12 -13.00
N GLY A 107 -21.26 -34.12 -13.89
CA GLY A 107 -20.60 -35.41 -13.65
C GLY A 107 -19.07 -35.28 -13.56
N VAL A 108 -18.46 -34.47 -14.43
CA VAL A 108 -17.01 -34.20 -14.40
C VAL A 108 -16.62 -33.49 -13.10
N VAL A 109 -17.41 -32.49 -12.69
CA VAL A 109 -17.22 -31.76 -11.42
C VAL A 109 -17.32 -32.71 -10.22
N ALA A 110 -18.39 -33.51 -10.14
CA ALA A 110 -18.60 -34.45 -9.04
C ALA A 110 -17.42 -35.43 -8.92
N ARG A 111 -16.88 -35.88 -10.06
CA ARG A 111 -15.73 -36.77 -10.11
C ARG A 111 -14.45 -36.10 -9.59
N ALA A 112 -14.18 -34.87 -10.02
CA ALA A 112 -13.04 -34.09 -9.52
C ALA A 112 -13.12 -33.93 -8.00
N ASP A 113 -14.28 -33.50 -7.49
CA ASP A 113 -14.51 -33.29 -6.06
C ASP A 113 -14.37 -34.58 -5.25
N LEU A 114 -14.78 -35.71 -5.82
CA LEU A 114 -14.72 -37.00 -5.14
C LEU A 114 -13.31 -37.58 -5.11
N ALA A 115 -12.52 -37.38 -6.17
CA ALA A 115 -11.11 -37.76 -6.24
C ALA A 115 -10.22 -36.82 -5.42
N GLY A 116 -10.60 -35.55 -5.28
CA GLY A 116 -9.74 -34.49 -4.75
C GLY A 116 -8.56 -34.15 -5.67
N LEU A 117 -8.69 -34.46 -6.97
CA LEU A 117 -7.68 -34.24 -8.00
C LEU A 117 -8.34 -33.61 -9.24
N PRO A 118 -7.58 -32.83 -10.05
CA PRO A 118 -8.08 -32.35 -11.34
C PRO A 118 -8.51 -33.50 -12.26
N VAL A 119 -9.58 -33.28 -13.02
CA VAL A 119 -10.06 -34.21 -14.04
C VAL A 119 -9.81 -33.61 -15.42
N GLU A 120 -9.11 -34.35 -16.27
CA GLU A 120 -8.83 -33.95 -17.63
C GLU A 120 -9.90 -34.47 -18.60
N VAL A 121 -10.46 -33.58 -19.41
CA VAL A 121 -11.45 -33.90 -20.44
C VAL A 121 -11.20 -33.14 -21.75
N PRO A 122 -11.46 -33.75 -22.93
CA PRO A 122 -11.51 -33.01 -24.18
C PRO A 122 -12.63 -31.96 -24.12
N ARG A 123 -12.36 -30.72 -24.55
CA ARG A 123 -13.35 -29.63 -24.57
C ARG A 123 -14.58 -30.02 -25.39
N ALA A 124 -14.37 -30.66 -26.54
CA ALA A 124 -15.44 -31.12 -27.43
C ALA A 124 -16.34 -32.20 -26.80
N ALA A 125 -15.88 -32.89 -25.76
CA ALA A 125 -16.63 -33.95 -25.09
C ALA A 125 -17.51 -33.44 -23.94
N LEU A 126 -17.30 -32.19 -23.48
CA LEU A 126 -18.19 -31.51 -22.53
C LEU A 126 -19.51 -31.15 -23.25
N ALA A 127 -20.54 -31.95 -23.01
CA ALA A 127 -21.86 -31.75 -23.61
C ALA A 127 -22.44 -30.37 -23.27
N SER A 128 -23.13 -29.75 -24.23
CA SER A 128 -23.89 -28.52 -24.02
C SER A 128 -25.04 -28.77 -23.02
N GLY A 129 -24.85 -28.35 -21.77
CA GLY A 129 -25.82 -28.55 -20.69
C GLY A 129 -25.25 -28.16 -19.33
N GLY A 130 -25.35 -26.86 -19.00
CA GLY A 130 -24.84 -26.26 -17.75
C GLY A 130 -23.54 -25.49 -17.97
N ALA A 131 -23.43 -24.28 -17.40
CA ALA A 131 -22.19 -23.52 -17.39
C ALA A 131 -21.25 -24.10 -16.32
N LEU A 132 -20.04 -24.48 -16.71
CA LEU A 132 -18.96 -24.76 -15.75
C LEU A 132 -18.48 -23.43 -15.16
N ASP A 133 -18.23 -23.42 -13.86
CA ASP A 133 -17.66 -22.27 -13.18
C ASP A 133 -16.27 -21.94 -13.77
N PRO A 134 -16.07 -20.73 -14.36
CA PRO A 134 -14.78 -20.31 -14.90
C PRO A 134 -13.63 -20.37 -13.89
N GLY A 135 -13.93 -20.26 -12.58
CA GLY A 135 -12.95 -20.39 -11.51
C GLY A 135 -12.35 -21.80 -11.37
N ARG A 136 -12.96 -22.81 -12.02
CA ARG A 136 -12.57 -24.22 -11.91
C ARG A 136 -11.84 -24.78 -13.13
N LEU A 137 -11.55 -23.96 -14.14
CA LEU A 137 -11.11 -24.43 -15.45
C LEU A 137 -9.69 -23.98 -15.78
N ILE A 138 -8.91 -24.88 -16.36
CA ILE A 138 -7.61 -24.59 -16.98
C ILE A 138 -7.63 -25.15 -18.40
N GLY A 139 -7.26 -24.31 -19.38
CA GLY A 139 -7.28 -24.65 -20.81
C GLY A 139 -5.91 -25.03 -21.34
N PHE A 140 -5.88 -26.05 -22.19
CA PHE A 140 -4.67 -26.51 -22.89
C PHE A 140 -4.93 -26.66 -24.39
N ASP A 141 -3.96 -26.23 -25.19
CA ASP A 141 -3.95 -26.48 -26.64
C ASP A 141 -3.56 -27.92 -26.98
N ALA A 142 -3.55 -28.26 -28.27
CA ALA A 142 -3.13 -29.57 -28.77
C ALA A 142 -1.71 -29.98 -28.33
N ALA A 143 -0.84 -28.99 -28.09
CA ALA A 143 0.55 -29.17 -27.67
C ALA A 143 0.73 -29.08 -26.15
N MET A 144 -0.37 -29.10 -25.38
CA MET A 144 -0.40 -28.98 -23.91
C MET A 144 0.19 -27.67 -23.37
N ARG A 145 0.16 -26.61 -24.16
CA ARG A 145 0.49 -25.26 -23.69
C ARG A 145 -0.75 -24.63 -23.08
N LEU A 146 -0.56 -23.85 -22.03
CA LEU A 146 -1.65 -23.07 -21.46
C LEU A 146 -2.21 -22.13 -22.52
N THR A 147 -3.52 -22.14 -22.67
CA THR A 147 -4.26 -21.32 -23.63
C THR A 147 -5.55 -20.84 -22.99
N PRO A 148 -6.15 -19.72 -23.44
CA PRO A 148 -7.46 -19.31 -22.96
C PRO A 148 -8.45 -20.47 -23.03
N VAL A 149 -9.26 -20.65 -21.99
CA VAL A 149 -10.16 -21.81 -21.86
C VAL A 149 -11.04 -21.91 -23.11
N ALA A 150 -11.50 -20.77 -23.64
CA ALA A 150 -12.30 -20.64 -24.86
C ALA A 150 -11.69 -21.33 -26.10
N ASP A 151 -10.37 -21.36 -26.19
CA ASP A 151 -9.62 -21.85 -27.35
C ASP A 151 -8.96 -23.22 -27.10
N ALA A 152 -9.20 -23.80 -25.92
CA ALA A 152 -8.57 -25.04 -25.48
C ALA A 152 -9.10 -26.28 -26.24
N GLU A 153 -8.22 -27.22 -26.55
CA GLU A 153 -8.63 -28.55 -27.00
C GLU A 153 -8.95 -29.46 -25.81
N THR A 154 -8.20 -29.31 -24.72
CA THR A 154 -8.34 -30.06 -23.47
C THR A 154 -8.58 -29.09 -22.31
N VAL A 155 -9.47 -29.47 -21.40
CA VAL A 155 -9.77 -28.69 -20.19
C VAL A 155 -9.52 -29.55 -18.97
N TRP A 156 -8.79 -29.01 -17.99
CA TRP A 156 -8.74 -29.55 -16.65
C TRP A 156 -9.82 -28.90 -15.79
N VAL A 157 -10.65 -29.74 -15.16
CA VAL A 157 -11.65 -29.32 -14.17
C VAL A 157 -11.07 -29.59 -12.79
N VAL A 158 -10.76 -28.54 -12.04
CA VAL A 158 -10.15 -28.65 -10.71
C VAL A 158 -11.19 -28.97 -9.63
N PRO A 159 -10.82 -29.70 -8.56
CA PRO A 159 -11.72 -30.03 -7.46
C PRO A 159 -11.94 -28.82 -6.54
N ALA A 160 -13.09 -28.78 -5.85
CA ALA A 160 -13.40 -27.77 -4.84
C ALA A 160 -12.51 -27.88 -3.59
N ARG A 161 -11.97 -29.08 -3.33
CA ARG A 161 -10.97 -29.34 -2.30
C ARG A 161 -9.88 -30.21 -2.88
N HIS A 162 -8.69 -29.65 -3.04
CA HIS A 162 -7.54 -30.42 -3.49
C HIS A 162 -7.10 -31.39 -2.39
N TRP A 163 -6.58 -32.56 -2.77
CA TRP A 163 -6.08 -33.55 -1.82
C TRP A 163 -4.85 -33.06 -1.03
N ALA A 164 -3.98 -32.28 -1.69
CA ALA A 164 -2.76 -31.75 -1.10
C ALA A 164 -2.65 -30.22 -1.34
N PRO A 165 -3.51 -29.40 -0.71
CA PRO A 165 -3.52 -27.96 -0.96
C PRO A 165 -2.24 -27.27 -0.48
N ASP A 166 -1.63 -27.82 0.57
CA ASP A 166 -0.44 -27.30 1.26
C ASP A 166 0.73 -28.30 1.26
N ALA A 167 1.06 -28.84 0.08
CA ALA A 167 2.03 -29.93 -0.07
C ALA A 167 3.40 -29.70 0.62
N TYR A 168 3.77 -28.44 0.90
CA TYR A 168 5.05 -28.04 1.52
C TYR A 168 4.94 -27.36 2.89
N ALA A 169 3.76 -27.27 3.52
CA ALA A 169 3.61 -26.49 4.77
C ALA A 169 4.52 -26.96 5.92
N GLY A 170 4.88 -28.25 5.97
CA GLY A 170 5.79 -28.81 6.98
C GLY A 170 7.24 -28.99 6.52
N ALA A 171 7.60 -28.55 5.30
CA ALA A 171 8.92 -28.77 4.74
C ALA A 171 9.96 -27.80 5.30
N GLY A 172 11.14 -28.31 5.68
CA GLY A 172 12.27 -27.50 6.12
C GLY A 172 13.00 -26.78 4.96
N PRO A 173 13.88 -25.81 5.24
CA PRO A 173 14.52 -24.98 4.22
C PRO A 173 15.29 -25.77 3.14
N ALA A 174 15.94 -26.88 3.51
CA ALA A 174 16.66 -27.71 2.56
C ALA A 174 15.74 -28.41 1.55
N ALA A 175 14.54 -28.82 1.99
CA ALA A 175 13.54 -29.45 1.12
C ALA A 175 12.90 -28.42 0.19
N LEU A 176 12.58 -27.22 0.71
CA LEU A 176 12.08 -26.10 -0.10
C LEU A 176 13.10 -25.69 -1.17
N ALA A 177 14.38 -25.55 -0.79
CA ALA A 177 15.46 -25.23 -1.71
C ALA A 177 15.66 -26.32 -2.77
N ALA A 178 15.48 -27.60 -2.42
CA ALA A 178 15.55 -28.70 -3.37
C ALA A 178 14.40 -28.66 -4.38
N ALA A 179 13.16 -28.39 -3.93
CA ALA A 179 11.99 -28.27 -4.79
C ALA A 179 12.10 -27.11 -5.79
N LEU A 180 12.78 -26.02 -5.42
CA LEU A 180 13.02 -24.87 -6.29
C LEU A 180 14.16 -25.03 -7.30
N ARG A 181 14.89 -26.16 -7.31
CA ARG A 181 15.97 -26.42 -8.29
C ARG A 181 15.44 -26.70 -9.68
N THR A 182 14.18 -27.12 -9.78
CA THR A 182 13.47 -27.33 -11.03
C THR A 182 12.34 -26.31 -11.17
N PRO A 183 12.06 -25.83 -12.40
CA PRO A 183 10.93 -24.96 -12.62
C PRO A 183 9.61 -25.64 -12.20
N TYR A 184 8.79 -24.91 -11.46
CA TYR A 184 7.45 -25.33 -11.09
C TYR A 184 6.48 -25.10 -12.27
N PRO A 185 5.55 -26.02 -12.53
CA PRO A 185 4.59 -25.85 -13.62
C PRO A 185 3.65 -24.67 -13.36
N THR A 186 3.32 -23.96 -14.42
CA THR A 186 2.46 -22.77 -14.41
C THR A 186 0.98 -23.11 -14.19
N ALA A 187 0.55 -24.33 -14.50
CA ALA A 187 -0.85 -24.76 -14.50
C ALA A 187 -1.45 -25.10 -13.11
N ARG A 188 -0.90 -24.58 -12.01
CA ARG A 188 -1.41 -24.88 -10.66
C ARG A 188 -2.55 -23.94 -10.28
N LEU A 189 -3.69 -24.52 -9.92
CA LEU A 189 -4.86 -23.84 -9.35
C LEU A 189 -5.47 -24.73 -8.27
N VAL A 190 -5.57 -24.20 -7.04
CA VAL A 190 -6.12 -24.91 -5.88
C VAL A 190 -7.17 -24.06 -5.19
N LEU A 191 -8.37 -24.62 -5.00
CA LEU A 191 -9.40 -24.05 -4.13
C LEU A 191 -9.14 -24.51 -2.70
N ASP A 192 -8.97 -23.58 -1.76
CA ASP A 192 -8.63 -23.89 -0.36
C ASP A 192 -9.83 -24.35 0.49
N GLY A 193 -11.03 -24.36 -0.10
CA GLY A 193 -12.25 -24.83 0.55
C GLY A 193 -12.90 -23.82 1.51
N GLU A 194 -12.25 -22.69 1.79
CA GLU A 194 -12.75 -21.55 2.58
C GLU A 194 -13.18 -20.37 1.67
N GLY A 195 -13.24 -20.61 0.36
CA GLY A 195 -13.62 -19.62 -0.65
C GLY A 195 -12.43 -18.88 -1.28
N GLY A 196 -11.20 -19.34 -1.04
CA GLY A 196 -9.97 -18.83 -1.65
C GLY A 196 -9.42 -19.71 -2.78
N VAL A 197 -8.64 -19.10 -3.67
CA VAL A 197 -7.94 -19.72 -4.80
C VAL A 197 -6.46 -19.39 -4.75
N HIS A 198 -5.63 -20.41 -4.85
CA HIS A 198 -4.17 -20.32 -4.89
C HIS A 198 -3.69 -20.67 -6.29
N LEU A 199 -2.85 -19.82 -6.89
CA LEU A 199 -2.34 -19.98 -8.25
C LEU A 199 -0.82 -20.08 -8.29
N GLY A 200 -0.30 -20.86 -9.24
CA GLY A 200 1.14 -20.97 -9.46
C GLY A 200 1.84 -21.64 -8.28
N LEU A 201 3.04 -21.19 -7.90
CA LEU A 201 3.83 -21.81 -6.83
C LEU A 201 3.07 -21.90 -5.48
N PRO A 202 3.20 -23.03 -4.74
CA PRO A 202 2.73 -23.16 -3.36
C PRO A 202 3.26 -22.06 -2.42
N ALA A 203 2.45 -21.65 -1.45
CA ALA A 203 2.77 -20.54 -0.54
C ALA A 203 4.12 -20.68 0.18
N ALA A 204 4.47 -21.88 0.65
CA ALA A 204 5.77 -22.12 1.30
C ALA A 204 6.97 -21.92 0.34
N LEU A 205 6.81 -22.27 -0.95
CA LEU A 205 7.84 -22.08 -1.97
C LEU A 205 7.95 -20.60 -2.37
N VAL A 206 6.83 -19.89 -2.50
CA VAL A 206 6.83 -18.43 -2.75
C VAL A 206 7.51 -17.68 -1.61
N THR A 207 7.16 -17.98 -0.36
CA THR A 207 7.77 -17.35 0.83
C THR A 207 9.27 -17.63 0.89
N HIS A 208 9.70 -18.85 0.56
CA HIS A 208 11.12 -19.20 0.54
C HIS A 208 11.90 -18.48 -0.58
N ALA A 209 11.32 -18.37 -1.78
CA ALA A 209 11.96 -17.75 -2.93
C ALA A 209 11.96 -16.21 -2.90
N HIS A 210 10.85 -15.62 -2.46
CA HIS A 210 10.57 -14.17 -2.63
C HIS A 210 10.21 -13.45 -1.34
N GLY A 211 9.94 -14.16 -0.24
CA GLY A 211 9.42 -13.56 0.99
C GLY A 211 10.30 -12.45 1.56
N ALA A 212 11.63 -12.59 1.47
CA ALA A 212 12.56 -11.54 1.91
C ALA A 212 12.44 -10.25 1.07
N ALA A 213 12.29 -10.37 -0.25
CA ALA A 213 12.12 -9.22 -1.14
C ALA A 213 10.76 -8.55 -0.92
N LEU A 214 9.68 -9.34 -0.80
CA LEU A 214 8.32 -8.82 -0.58
C LEU A 214 8.13 -8.21 0.80
N ALA A 215 8.84 -8.72 1.82
CA ALA A 215 8.86 -8.15 3.16
C ALA A 215 9.40 -6.70 3.19
N ALA A 216 9.92 -6.17 2.08
CA ALA A 216 10.31 -4.78 1.97
C ALA A 216 9.15 -3.82 1.60
N LEU A 217 8.03 -4.33 1.09
CA LEU A 217 6.85 -3.52 0.71
C LEU A 217 5.80 -3.41 1.81
N ARG A 218 5.44 -4.53 2.45
CA ARG A 218 4.52 -4.65 3.62
C ARG A 218 3.24 -3.80 3.53
N ARG A 219 2.68 -3.63 2.34
CA ARG A 219 1.41 -2.93 2.15
C ARG A 219 0.61 -3.52 1.00
N PRO A 220 -0.72 -3.44 1.04
CA PRO A 220 -1.54 -3.75 -0.13
C PRO A 220 -1.23 -2.76 -1.26
N LEU A 221 -1.27 -3.27 -2.50
CA LEU A 221 -1.16 -2.45 -3.69
C LEU A 221 -2.51 -1.82 -4.04
N GLY A 222 -2.48 -0.56 -4.49
CA GLY A 222 -3.65 0.22 -4.88
C GLY A 222 -3.56 0.73 -6.32
N PRO A 223 -4.58 1.46 -6.80
CA PRO A 223 -4.66 1.93 -8.19
C PRO A 223 -3.48 2.79 -8.63
N ARG A 224 -2.86 3.53 -7.71
CA ARG A 224 -1.67 4.36 -7.99
C ARG A 224 -0.40 3.56 -8.29
N ASP A 225 -0.38 2.29 -7.89
CA ASP A 225 0.76 1.39 -8.08
C ASP A 225 0.70 0.68 -9.44
N LEU A 226 -0.43 0.82 -10.16
CA LEU A 226 -0.64 0.25 -11.47
C LEU A 226 0.01 1.12 -12.55
N PRO A 227 0.53 0.51 -13.63
CA PRO A 227 0.99 1.27 -14.78
C PRO A 227 -0.17 2.04 -15.41
N GLY A 228 0.11 3.17 -16.05
CA GLY A 228 -0.90 3.99 -16.74
C GLY A 228 -1.49 3.33 -18.01
N THR A 229 -1.17 2.07 -18.28
CA THR A 229 -1.68 1.31 -19.42
C THR A 229 -3.10 0.81 -19.15
N THR A 230 -3.88 0.64 -20.23
CA THR A 230 -5.19 0.00 -20.12
C THR A 230 -4.99 -1.50 -19.91
N GLY A 231 -5.46 -2.02 -18.77
CA GLY A 231 -5.35 -3.44 -18.46
C GLY A 231 -6.27 -4.31 -19.31
N THR A 232 -5.91 -5.57 -19.50
CA THR A 232 -6.68 -6.57 -20.25
C THR A 232 -7.59 -7.35 -19.30
N THR A 233 -8.90 -7.37 -19.57
CA THR A 233 -9.86 -8.16 -18.80
C THR A 233 -9.84 -9.63 -19.24
N LEU A 234 -9.84 -10.54 -18.27
CA LEU A 234 -9.75 -11.99 -18.47
C LEU A 234 -11.00 -12.71 -18.00
N GLY A 235 -11.31 -13.86 -18.59
CA GLY A 235 -12.53 -14.63 -18.33
C GLY A 235 -12.50 -15.50 -17.07
N GLY A 236 -11.32 -15.84 -16.57
CA GLY A 236 -11.16 -16.67 -15.37
C GLY A 236 -9.70 -16.90 -14.99
N TYR A 237 -9.46 -17.70 -13.95
CA TYR A 237 -8.10 -17.98 -13.48
C TYR A 237 -7.29 -18.82 -14.46
N GLY A 238 -7.91 -19.73 -15.22
CA GLY A 238 -7.24 -20.44 -16.32
C GLY A 238 -6.70 -19.49 -17.40
N ASP A 239 -7.48 -18.48 -17.78
CA ASP A 239 -7.06 -17.46 -18.75
C ASP A 239 -5.93 -16.58 -18.20
N LEU A 240 -5.95 -16.29 -16.89
CA LEU A 240 -4.85 -15.61 -16.20
C LEU A 240 -3.56 -16.42 -16.22
N LEU A 241 -3.62 -17.72 -15.95
CA LEU A 241 -2.46 -18.60 -16.05
C LEU A 241 -1.92 -18.63 -17.48
N ALA A 242 -2.79 -18.72 -18.51
CA ALA A 242 -2.38 -18.68 -19.91
C ALA A 242 -1.70 -17.36 -20.30
N ALA A 243 -2.28 -16.22 -19.89
CA ALA A 243 -1.72 -14.91 -20.16
C ALA A 243 -0.39 -14.63 -19.45
N THR A 244 -0.03 -15.44 -18.46
CA THR A 244 1.19 -15.28 -17.64
C THR A 244 2.15 -16.48 -17.74
N ALA A 245 1.93 -17.37 -18.71
CA ALA A 245 2.65 -18.64 -18.84
C ALA A 245 4.09 -18.49 -19.34
N GLU A 246 4.44 -17.38 -20.01
CA GLU A 246 5.75 -17.21 -20.63
C GLU A 246 6.82 -16.82 -19.60
N PRO A 247 8.00 -17.48 -19.59
CA PRO A 247 9.11 -17.10 -18.72
C PRO A 247 9.53 -15.64 -18.90
N GLY A 248 9.74 -14.93 -17.79
CA GLY A 248 10.03 -13.50 -17.78
C GLY A 248 8.78 -12.60 -17.74
N THR A 249 7.57 -13.17 -17.86
CA THR A 249 6.33 -12.40 -17.78
C THR A 249 6.17 -11.76 -16.41
N ARG A 250 5.75 -10.49 -16.42
CA ARG A 250 5.44 -9.71 -15.23
C ARG A 250 4.22 -8.87 -15.46
N ALA A 251 3.38 -8.80 -14.44
CA ALA A 251 2.18 -8.00 -14.51
C ALA A 251 1.67 -7.65 -13.12
N PHE A 252 0.91 -6.56 -13.04
CA PHE A 252 -0.03 -6.39 -11.94
C PHE A 252 -1.32 -7.12 -12.28
N VAL A 253 -1.88 -7.81 -11.30
CA VAL A 253 -3.19 -8.47 -11.45
C VAL A 253 -4.12 -7.85 -10.44
N THR A 254 -5.23 -7.29 -10.92
CA THR A 254 -6.33 -6.87 -10.06
C THR A 254 -7.47 -7.86 -10.14
N VAL A 255 -7.93 -8.34 -8.99
CA VAL A 255 -9.09 -9.23 -8.89
C VAL A 255 -10.14 -8.58 -8.02
N ARG A 256 -11.33 -8.39 -8.59
CA ARG A 256 -12.49 -7.87 -7.87
C ARG A 256 -13.38 -9.03 -7.43
N ALA A 257 -13.63 -9.16 -6.14
CA ALA A 257 -14.61 -10.09 -5.60
C ALA A 257 -16.04 -9.60 -5.89
N ALA A 258 -17.02 -10.53 -5.93
CA ALA A 258 -18.44 -10.19 -6.08
C ALA A 258 -18.95 -9.18 -5.02
N ALA A 259 -18.39 -9.21 -3.80
CA ALA A 259 -18.70 -8.28 -2.72
C ALA A 259 -18.06 -6.88 -2.86
N GLY A 260 -17.37 -6.59 -3.98
CA GLY A 260 -16.80 -5.28 -4.30
C GLY A 260 -15.39 -5.01 -3.78
N ALA A 261 -14.83 -5.89 -2.95
CA ALA A 261 -13.43 -5.82 -2.55
C ALA A 261 -12.51 -6.08 -3.75
N GLN A 262 -11.44 -5.28 -3.89
CA GLN A 262 -10.43 -5.46 -4.94
C GLN A 262 -9.09 -5.79 -4.30
N LEU A 263 -8.46 -6.84 -4.81
CA LEU A 263 -7.09 -7.24 -4.50
C LEU A 263 -6.19 -6.88 -5.68
N THR A 264 -5.00 -6.33 -5.40
CA THR A 264 -3.97 -6.05 -6.41
C THR A 264 -2.68 -6.77 -6.01
N VAL A 265 -2.14 -7.60 -6.90
CA VAL A 265 -0.98 -8.46 -6.65
C VAL A 265 0.03 -8.38 -7.78
N LEU A 266 1.22 -8.92 -7.55
CA LEU A 266 2.28 -9.01 -8.55
C LEU A 266 2.32 -10.43 -9.12
N ALA A 267 2.18 -10.59 -10.42
CA ALA A 267 2.47 -11.82 -11.12
C ALA A 267 3.92 -11.78 -11.64
N LEU A 268 4.69 -12.82 -11.37
CA LEU A 268 6.07 -12.98 -11.83
C LEU A 268 6.28 -14.42 -12.30
N HIS A 269 6.71 -14.59 -13.55
CA HIS A 269 7.25 -15.85 -14.02
C HIS A 269 8.77 -15.78 -14.12
N ASP A 270 9.46 -16.54 -13.28
CA ASP A 270 10.93 -16.59 -13.25
C ASP A 270 11.45 -18.03 -13.43
N ARG A 271 12.72 -18.26 -13.05
CA ARG A 271 13.36 -19.58 -13.12
C ARG A 271 12.69 -20.65 -12.24
N HIS A 272 11.97 -20.24 -11.20
CA HIS A 272 11.26 -21.11 -10.28
C HIS A 272 9.84 -21.43 -10.76
N GLY A 273 9.29 -20.62 -11.67
CA GLY A 273 7.96 -20.79 -12.25
C GLY A 273 7.11 -19.54 -12.06
N LEU A 274 5.80 -19.68 -12.25
CA LEU A 274 4.83 -18.59 -12.09
C LEU A 274 4.41 -18.43 -10.63
N SER A 275 4.63 -17.25 -10.06
CA SER A 275 4.23 -16.87 -8.71
C SER A 275 3.30 -15.66 -8.73
N PHE A 276 2.23 -15.74 -7.94
CA PHE A 276 1.38 -14.59 -7.64
C PHE A 276 1.67 -14.13 -6.21
N LEU A 277 2.27 -12.96 -6.09
CA LEU A 277 2.86 -12.44 -4.87
C LEU A 277 1.91 -11.42 -4.25
N ASP A 278 1.58 -11.58 -2.97
CA ASP A 278 0.90 -10.55 -2.19
C ASP A 278 1.94 -9.72 -1.41
N PRO A 279 2.19 -8.46 -1.82
CA PRO A 279 3.18 -7.61 -1.16
C PRO A 279 2.77 -7.19 0.26
N ALA A 280 1.49 -7.33 0.65
CA ALA A 280 1.04 -7.02 1.99
C ALA A 280 1.47 -8.09 2.99
N THR A 281 1.38 -9.36 2.59
CA THR A 281 1.63 -10.52 3.45
C THR A 281 3.03 -11.11 3.26
N GLY A 282 3.66 -10.87 2.12
CA GLY A 282 4.96 -11.45 1.77
C GLY A 282 4.89 -12.94 1.40
N THR A 283 3.69 -13.42 1.06
CA THR A 283 3.42 -14.81 0.70
C THR A 283 2.76 -14.90 -0.68
N ALA A 284 2.40 -16.13 -1.10
CA ALA A 284 1.53 -16.30 -2.25
C ALA A 284 0.17 -15.60 -2.02
N ALA A 285 -0.38 -15.02 -3.06
CA ALA A 285 -1.69 -14.39 -3.04
C ALA A 285 -2.82 -15.42 -2.97
N VAL A 286 -3.87 -15.08 -2.21
CA VAL A 286 -5.12 -15.83 -2.16
C VAL A 286 -6.20 -15.00 -2.86
N PHE A 287 -6.77 -15.56 -3.92
CA PHE A 287 -7.81 -14.91 -4.72
C PHE A 287 -9.20 -15.37 -4.29
N PRO A 288 -10.28 -14.59 -4.51
CA PRO A 288 -11.63 -15.07 -4.27
C PRO A 288 -12.01 -16.22 -5.21
N ALA A 289 -12.75 -17.23 -4.75
CA ALA A 289 -13.22 -18.33 -5.60
C ALA A 289 -14.07 -17.85 -6.79
N GLU A 290 -14.93 -16.85 -6.56
CA GLU A 290 -15.79 -16.26 -7.58
C GLU A 290 -15.35 -14.81 -7.87
N PRO A 291 -14.44 -14.61 -8.84
CA PRO A 291 -14.06 -13.28 -9.28
C PRO A 291 -15.17 -12.64 -10.10
N ALA A 292 -15.54 -11.40 -9.78
CA ALA A 292 -16.42 -10.57 -10.61
C ALA A 292 -15.67 -9.98 -11.82
N ALA A 293 -14.38 -9.69 -11.66
CA ALA A 293 -13.50 -9.26 -12.74
C ALA A 293 -12.04 -9.58 -12.42
N ILE A 294 -11.29 -10.02 -13.43
CA ILE A 294 -9.83 -10.16 -13.40
C ILE A 294 -9.26 -9.25 -14.47
N THR A 295 -8.33 -8.38 -14.10
CA THR A 295 -7.64 -7.49 -15.04
C THR A 295 -6.14 -7.63 -14.88
N LEU A 296 -5.44 -7.82 -16.01
CA LEU A 296 -4.00 -7.95 -16.10
C LEU A 296 -3.39 -6.66 -16.66
N PHE A 297 -2.37 -6.14 -16.00
CA PHE A 297 -1.60 -4.98 -16.45
C PHE A 297 -0.15 -5.42 -16.69
N PRO A 298 0.24 -5.74 -17.94
CA PRO A 298 1.58 -6.19 -18.24
C PRO A 298 2.60 -5.08 -17.99
N VAL A 299 3.81 -5.47 -17.58
CA VAL A 299 4.94 -4.57 -17.36
C VAL A 299 5.98 -4.82 -18.44
N GLU A 300 6.39 -3.76 -19.14
CA GLU A 300 7.45 -3.85 -20.16
C GLU A 300 8.84 -3.86 -19.50
N GLY A 301 9.72 -4.74 -19.98
CA GLY A 301 11.13 -4.78 -19.58
C GLY A 301 11.48 -5.75 -18.44
N ALA A 302 12.77 -6.11 -18.37
CA ALA A 302 13.30 -7.06 -17.41
C ALA A 302 14.14 -6.38 -16.29
N ALA A 303 13.49 -5.77 -15.29
CA ALA A 303 14.13 -5.36 -14.02
C ALA A 303 14.13 -6.50 -12.98
N GLU A 304 15.09 -6.70 -12.08
CA GLU A 304 14.91 -7.76 -11.07
C GLU A 304 13.68 -7.48 -10.19
N LEU A 305 13.06 -8.51 -9.56
CA LEU A 305 11.93 -8.29 -8.64
C LEU A 305 12.30 -7.21 -7.61
N THR A 306 13.52 -7.27 -7.05
CA THR A 306 14.04 -6.28 -6.10
C THR A 306 14.01 -4.85 -6.64
N ASP A 307 14.39 -4.62 -7.89
CA ASP A 307 14.40 -3.30 -8.52
C ASP A 307 12.98 -2.80 -8.76
N TRP A 308 12.10 -3.68 -9.24
CA TRP A 308 10.69 -3.37 -9.44
C TRP A 308 9.99 -3.04 -8.13
N LEU A 309 10.29 -3.77 -7.05
CA LEU A 309 9.81 -3.43 -5.71
C LEU A 309 10.42 -2.12 -5.20
N ALA A 310 11.67 -1.77 -5.56
CA ALA A 310 12.29 -0.51 -5.18
C ALA A 310 11.59 0.69 -5.84
N GLU A 311 11.19 0.57 -7.11
CA GLU A 311 10.37 1.56 -7.80
C GLU A 311 8.99 1.72 -7.16
N LEU A 312 8.32 0.61 -6.83
CA LEU A 312 7.04 0.62 -6.10
C LEU A 312 7.15 1.16 -4.66
N ARG A 313 8.36 1.11 -4.10
CA ARG A 313 8.72 1.66 -2.80
C ARG A 313 9.04 3.14 -2.85
N THR A 314 8.90 3.85 -3.98
CA THR A 314 8.90 5.31 -3.93
C THR A 314 7.95 5.72 -2.83
N ALA A 315 8.52 6.27 -1.76
CA ALA A 315 7.75 6.70 -0.60
C ALA A 315 6.61 7.58 -1.14
N PRO A 316 5.41 7.56 -0.52
CA PRO A 316 4.44 8.57 -0.85
C PRO A 316 5.16 9.92 -0.84
N VAL A 317 5.01 10.69 -1.91
CA VAL A 317 5.66 12.00 -2.00
C VAL A 317 5.04 12.83 -0.89
N ILE A 318 5.78 12.93 0.21
CA ILE A 318 5.48 13.81 1.32
C ILE A 318 6.19 15.11 0.98
N ASN A 319 5.40 16.15 0.80
CA ASN A 319 5.94 17.48 0.61
C ASN A 319 6.23 18.08 1.98
N HIS A 320 7.42 18.65 2.14
CA HIS A 320 7.86 19.30 3.37
C HIS A 320 7.71 20.81 3.24
N SER A 321 7.17 21.46 4.27
CA SER A 321 7.18 22.92 4.42
C SER A 321 8.44 23.36 5.16
N SER A 322 8.68 24.67 5.27
CA SER A 322 9.82 25.21 6.01
C SER A 322 9.87 24.83 7.50
N THR A 323 8.73 24.40 8.06
CA THR A 323 8.60 23.94 9.46
C THR A 323 8.82 22.44 9.64
N VAL A 324 9.03 21.68 8.56
CA VAL A 324 9.26 20.24 8.59
C VAL A 324 10.50 19.89 7.77
N HIS A 325 11.45 19.17 8.34
CA HIS A 325 12.71 18.83 7.69
C HIS A 325 12.89 17.32 7.61
N ALA A 326 13.11 16.82 6.40
CA ALA A 326 13.52 15.43 6.21
C ALA A 326 15.00 15.26 6.60
N VAL A 327 15.26 14.43 7.61
CA VAL A 327 16.61 14.05 8.04
C VAL A 327 16.86 12.60 7.61
N PRO A 328 17.95 12.29 6.88
CA PRO A 328 18.26 10.92 6.49
C PRO A 328 18.38 9.99 7.71
N ALA A 329 17.62 8.90 7.67
CA ALA A 329 17.70 7.80 8.62
C ALA A 329 18.65 6.73 8.05
N GLY A 330 19.94 6.97 8.25
CA GLY A 330 21.04 6.05 7.92
C GLY A 330 21.18 5.71 6.43
N ALA A 331 21.56 4.46 6.11
CA ALA A 331 22.12 4.12 4.79
C ALA A 331 21.08 3.73 3.73
N HIS A 332 19.85 3.45 4.13
CA HIS A 332 18.81 2.87 3.26
C HIS A 332 17.89 3.92 2.60
N GLY A 333 18.31 5.19 2.55
CA GLY A 333 17.53 6.27 1.93
C GLY A 333 16.22 6.60 2.64
N ARG A 334 16.00 6.10 3.86
CA ARG A 334 14.85 6.47 4.70
C ARG A 334 15.05 7.88 5.27
N THR A 335 13.96 8.54 5.61
CA THR A 335 13.98 9.85 6.28
C THR A 335 13.16 9.80 7.55
N ILE A 336 13.57 10.59 8.53
CA ILE A 336 12.77 10.99 9.68
C ILE A 336 12.31 12.42 9.42
N ASP A 337 11.02 12.67 9.59
CA ASP A 337 10.47 14.02 9.44
C ASP A 337 10.56 14.75 10.78
N VAL A 338 11.34 15.81 10.83
CA VAL A 338 11.52 16.63 12.03
C VAL A 338 10.66 17.88 11.91
N VAL A 339 9.65 17.99 12.77
CA VAL A 339 8.83 19.20 12.90
C VAL A 339 9.56 20.18 13.83
N GLY A 340 9.93 21.35 13.31
CA GLY A 340 10.79 22.32 13.98
C GLY A 340 12.27 22.16 13.62
N SER A 341 13.16 22.82 14.36
CA SER A 341 14.58 22.89 13.97
C SER A 341 15.30 21.55 14.16
N PRO A 342 15.96 20.98 13.12
CA PRO A 342 16.77 19.77 13.26
C PRO A 342 17.95 19.95 14.22
N GLY A 343 18.45 21.18 14.37
CA GLY A 343 19.52 21.54 15.29
C GLY A 343 19.10 21.46 16.77
N ALA A 344 17.81 21.38 17.07
CA ALA A 344 17.31 21.16 18.43
C ALA A 344 17.49 19.72 18.91
N LEU A 345 17.78 18.77 18.01
CA LEU A 345 18.05 17.38 18.35
C LEU A 345 19.54 17.21 18.71
N SER A 346 19.82 16.69 19.91
CA SER A 346 21.19 16.30 20.27
C SER A 346 21.69 15.18 19.36
N GLU A 347 22.98 15.19 19.00
CA GLU A 347 23.56 14.19 18.08
C GLU A 347 23.30 12.75 18.54
N LEU A 348 23.43 12.50 19.85
CA LEU A 348 23.17 11.20 20.45
C LEU A 348 21.71 10.75 20.28
N PHE A 349 20.75 11.66 20.48
CA PHE A 349 19.33 11.34 20.32
C PHE A 349 18.98 11.11 18.86
N ARG A 350 19.53 11.93 17.95
CA ARG A 350 19.37 11.76 16.51
C ARG A 350 19.91 10.39 16.06
N ALA A 351 21.06 9.95 16.57
CA ALA A 351 21.65 8.65 16.25
C ALA A 351 20.80 7.48 16.75
N GLU A 352 20.34 7.51 18.01
CA GLU A 352 19.45 6.49 18.58
C GLU A 352 18.14 6.38 17.80
N LEU A 353 17.51 7.52 17.53
CA LEU A 353 16.27 7.60 16.77
C LEU A 353 16.45 7.09 15.33
N THR A 354 17.55 7.45 14.67
CA THR A 354 17.88 6.97 13.31
C THR A 354 18.00 5.46 13.28
N ALA A 355 18.78 4.88 14.20
CA ALA A 355 18.94 3.43 14.29
C ALA A 355 17.60 2.72 14.61
N ALA A 356 16.75 3.31 15.45
CA ALA A 356 15.43 2.78 15.75
C ALA A 356 14.48 2.86 14.55
N ALA A 357 14.48 4.00 13.83
CA ALA A 357 13.64 4.25 12.66
C ALA A 357 14.01 3.34 11.47
N GLU A 358 15.29 3.01 11.29
CA GLU A 358 15.73 2.06 10.24
C GLU A 358 15.05 0.70 10.38
N GLY A 359 14.74 0.24 11.60
CA GLY A 359 14.18 -1.08 11.87
C GLY A 359 12.65 -1.17 11.89
N VAL A 360 11.93 -0.10 11.55
CA VAL A 360 10.45 -0.07 11.47
C VAL A 360 9.94 0.38 10.12
N ASP A 361 8.76 -0.08 9.72
CA ASP A 361 8.19 0.24 8.40
C ASP A 361 7.22 1.41 8.39
N ALA A 362 6.89 1.94 9.56
CA ALA A 362 6.11 3.15 9.70
C ALA A 362 7.00 4.40 9.55
N PRO A 363 6.50 5.49 8.93
CA PRO A 363 7.19 6.78 8.96
C PRO A 363 7.40 7.24 10.41
N VAL A 364 8.52 7.91 10.69
CA VAL A 364 8.80 8.43 12.02
C VAL A 364 8.83 9.96 11.94
N VAL A 365 7.95 10.58 12.72
CA VAL A 365 7.84 12.05 12.81
C VAL A 365 8.30 12.47 14.20
N VAL A 366 9.17 13.45 14.29
CA VAL A 366 9.70 13.94 15.58
C VAL A 366 9.35 15.40 15.77
N VAL A 367 8.77 15.70 16.93
CA VAL A 367 8.50 17.08 17.33
C VAL A 367 9.74 17.62 18.06
N ALA A 368 10.46 18.53 17.42
CA ALA A 368 11.71 19.10 17.91
C ALA A 368 11.54 20.59 18.27
N THR A 369 11.55 20.88 19.58
CA THR A 369 11.53 22.24 20.11
C THR A 369 12.92 22.66 20.61
N GLU A 370 13.27 23.94 20.52
CA GLU A 370 14.60 24.46 20.91
C GLU A 370 15.01 24.11 22.35
N LYS A 371 14.02 24.03 23.25
CA LYS A 371 14.20 23.53 24.61
C LYS A 371 13.09 22.51 24.88
N GLN A 372 13.44 21.40 25.54
CA GLN A 372 12.48 20.37 25.96
C GLN A 372 11.35 20.88 26.88
N SER A 373 11.53 22.06 27.48
CA SER A 373 10.53 22.74 28.31
C SER A 373 9.55 23.61 27.53
N THR A 374 9.84 23.90 26.26
CA THR A 374 9.06 24.83 25.45
C THR A 374 8.05 24.05 24.61
N ALA A 375 6.81 24.51 24.60
CA ALA A 375 5.76 23.98 23.73
C ALA A 375 6.08 24.24 22.26
N PRO A 376 5.62 23.39 21.32
CA PRO A 376 5.72 23.69 19.90
C PRO A 376 4.98 24.99 19.54
N SER A 377 5.52 25.76 18.60
CA SER A 377 4.87 26.97 18.09
C SER A 377 3.60 26.62 17.30
N THR A 378 2.70 27.59 17.09
CA THR A 378 1.50 27.38 16.26
C THR A 378 1.85 26.90 14.84
N GLY A 379 2.85 27.51 14.19
CA GLY A 379 3.36 27.04 12.90
C GLY A 379 3.88 25.60 12.91
N GLN A 380 4.59 25.19 13.97
CA GLN A 380 5.02 23.78 14.12
C GLN A 380 3.83 22.83 14.29
N LEU A 381 2.79 23.22 15.01
CA LEU A 381 1.57 22.42 15.15
C LEU A 381 0.80 22.30 13.84
N LEU A 382 0.71 23.38 13.06
CA LEU A 382 0.08 23.38 11.73
C LEU A 382 0.91 22.59 10.72
N GLY A 383 2.25 22.66 10.79
CA GLY A 383 3.15 21.83 9.99
C GLY A 383 3.03 20.34 10.32
N LEU A 384 2.97 19.99 11.61
CA LEU A 384 2.66 18.61 12.05
C LEU A 384 1.30 18.16 11.52
N GLU A 385 0.26 18.97 11.70
CA GLU A 385 -1.10 18.63 11.26
C GLU A 385 -1.18 18.40 9.73
N TRP A 386 -0.54 19.27 8.94
CA TRP A 386 -0.45 19.13 7.49
C TRP A 386 0.32 17.87 7.06
N LEU A 387 1.42 17.54 7.74
CA LEU A 387 2.19 16.31 7.50
C LEU A 387 1.36 15.06 7.80
N LEU A 388 0.68 15.01 8.95
CA LEU A 388 -0.19 13.89 9.34
C LEU A 388 -1.36 13.70 8.35
N LEU A 389 -1.87 14.80 7.82
CA LEU A 389 -2.87 14.77 6.75
C LEU A 389 -2.34 14.11 5.48
N GLN A 390 -1.16 14.50 5.00
CA GLN A 390 -0.54 13.89 3.83
C GLN A 390 -0.36 12.38 4.02
N HIS A 391 0.14 11.95 5.18
CA HIS A 391 0.26 10.52 5.50
C HIS A 391 -1.08 9.79 5.53
N ARG A 392 -2.15 10.42 6.03
CA ARG A 392 -3.50 9.84 6.01
C ARG A 392 -3.98 9.58 4.58
N PHE A 393 -3.75 10.52 3.67
CA PHE A 393 -4.12 10.37 2.26
C PHE A 393 -3.16 9.50 1.44
N ALA A 394 -1.94 9.29 1.93
CA ALA A 394 -0.98 8.38 1.33
C ALA A 394 -1.33 6.89 1.53
N GLY A 395 -2.28 6.54 2.40
CA GLY A 395 -2.79 5.17 2.54
C GLY A 395 -1.75 4.13 3.01
N GLY A 396 -0.65 4.59 3.62
CA GLY A 396 0.38 3.73 4.23
C GLY A 396 0.17 3.50 5.73
N ALA A 397 1.16 2.91 6.39
CA ALA A 397 1.19 2.82 7.85
C ALA A 397 1.14 4.24 8.47
N PRO A 398 0.36 4.45 9.54
CA PRO A 398 0.31 5.75 10.22
C PRO A 398 1.71 6.10 10.76
N PRO A 399 2.11 7.38 10.71
CA PRO A 399 3.40 7.79 11.25
C PRO A 399 3.45 7.58 12.78
N ILE A 400 4.59 7.14 13.28
CA ILE A 400 4.88 7.11 14.71
C ILE A 400 5.41 8.50 15.11
N VAL A 401 4.70 9.19 15.99
CA VAL A 401 5.11 10.52 16.45
C VAL A 401 5.93 10.42 17.73
N VAL A 402 7.18 10.84 17.67
CA VAL A 402 8.11 10.86 18.80
C VAL A 402 8.16 12.26 19.40
N ILE A 403 7.91 12.34 20.71
CA ILE A 403 7.87 13.60 21.45
C ILE A 403 8.75 13.49 22.68
N ARG A 404 9.61 14.50 22.86
CA ARG A 404 10.50 14.60 24.02
C ARG A 404 10.13 15.85 24.82
N GLY A 405 9.88 15.68 26.12
CA GLY A 405 9.49 16.79 26.99
C GLY A 405 8.00 16.79 27.31
N ASP A 406 7.46 17.92 27.78
CA ASP A 406 6.05 18.00 28.15
C ASP A 406 5.16 18.15 26.91
N THR A 407 4.13 17.31 26.80
CA THR A 407 3.12 17.41 25.74
C THR A 407 2.04 18.41 26.15
N THR A 408 1.79 19.42 25.32
CA THR A 408 0.65 20.31 25.54
C THR A 408 -0.67 19.62 25.19
N PRO A 409 -1.81 20.07 25.76
CA PRO A 409 -3.13 19.60 25.34
C PRO A 409 -3.34 19.73 23.82
N THR A 410 -2.87 20.82 23.22
CA THR A 410 -2.98 21.09 21.79
C THR A 410 -2.26 20.05 20.93
N VAL A 411 -1.05 19.61 21.31
CA VAL A 411 -0.33 18.53 20.62
C VAL A 411 -1.13 17.23 20.73
N SER A 412 -1.63 16.91 21.93
CA SER A 412 -2.41 15.69 22.17
C SER A 412 -3.72 15.69 21.35
N ASP A 413 -4.38 16.85 21.22
CA ASP A 413 -5.59 17.04 20.43
C ASP A 413 -5.34 16.86 18.93
N VAL A 414 -4.21 17.38 18.40
CA VAL A 414 -3.80 17.12 17.00
C VAL A 414 -3.60 15.62 16.81
N LEU A 415 -2.77 14.97 17.62
CA LEU A 415 -2.46 13.54 17.46
C LEU A 415 -3.69 12.64 17.61
N GLY A 416 -4.57 12.95 18.56
CA GLY A 416 -5.83 12.25 18.77
C GLY A 416 -6.80 12.37 17.59
N ARG A 417 -6.84 13.51 16.90
CA ARG A 417 -7.68 13.70 15.69
C ARG A 417 -7.25 12.80 14.53
N TYR A 418 -5.95 12.59 14.36
CA TYR A 418 -5.41 11.74 13.30
C TYR A 418 -5.24 10.27 13.71
N GLY A 419 -5.38 9.96 15.00
CA GLY A 419 -5.33 8.60 15.51
C GLY A 419 -3.98 7.92 15.29
N VAL A 420 -2.90 8.67 15.50
CA VAL A 420 -1.52 8.19 15.29
C VAL A 420 -0.90 7.65 16.57
N PRO A 421 -0.04 6.61 16.49
CA PRO A 421 0.69 6.12 17.65
C PRO A 421 1.75 7.14 18.10
N VAL A 422 1.95 7.25 19.41
CA VAL A 422 2.82 8.25 20.02
C VAL A 422 3.86 7.58 20.90
N VAL A 423 5.11 8.00 20.76
CA VAL A 423 6.22 7.65 21.65
C VAL A 423 6.63 8.90 22.40
N HIS A 424 6.50 8.86 23.72
CA HIS A 424 6.66 10.04 24.57
C HIS A 424 7.65 9.78 25.69
N GLN A 425 8.57 10.73 25.91
CA GLN A 425 9.42 10.78 27.10
C GLN A 425 8.99 11.99 27.95
N PRO A 426 8.18 11.81 29.01
CA PRO A 426 7.75 12.90 29.88
C PRO A 426 8.92 13.49 30.66
N ARG A 427 8.80 14.77 31.07
CA ARG A 427 9.68 15.32 32.12
C ARG A 427 9.20 14.83 33.48
N THR A 428 10.14 14.53 34.37
CA THR A 428 9.82 14.26 35.77
C THR A 428 9.38 15.54 36.47
N THR A 429 8.27 15.47 37.21
CA THR A 429 7.67 16.59 37.95
C THR A 429 8.41 16.95 39.25
N GLY A 430 9.62 16.43 39.46
CA GLY A 430 10.43 16.66 40.68
C GLY A 430 11.64 17.56 40.40
N GLY A 431 11.65 18.76 40.97
CA GLY A 431 12.71 19.74 40.81
C GLY A 431 14.09 19.22 41.23
N GLY A 432 15.02 19.17 40.29
CA GLY A 432 16.43 18.90 40.54
C GLY A 432 17.19 18.90 39.23
N PHE A 433 18.30 19.64 39.17
CA PHE A 433 19.23 19.73 38.03
C PHE A 433 20.01 18.42 37.80
N GLY A 434 19.31 17.28 37.70
CA GLY A 434 19.89 15.98 37.38
C GLY A 434 19.92 15.76 35.87
N LEU A 435 21.05 15.25 35.36
CA LEU A 435 21.16 14.72 34.00
C LEU A 435 19.98 13.74 33.79
N ASN A 436 19.06 14.07 32.86
CA ASN A 436 17.82 13.36 32.51
C ASN A 436 18.03 11.89 32.04
N LEU A 437 18.69 11.04 32.82
CA LEU A 437 19.13 9.69 32.44
C LEU A 437 18.12 8.59 32.84
N ASP A 438 17.13 8.90 33.69
CA ASP A 438 16.17 7.91 34.23
C ASP A 438 14.76 7.99 33.61
N ASN A 439 14.50 8.91 32.66
CA ASN A 439 13.17 9.05 32.06
C ASN A 439 12.94 7.97 31.00
N LEU A 440 11.97 7.10 31.25
CA LEU A 440 11.61 6.03 30.32
C LEU A 440 10.75 6.57 29.17
N TRP A 441 11.00 6.04 27.98
CA TRP A 441 10.12 6.19 26.83
C TRP A 441 8.88 5.35 27.02
N ALA A 442 7.71 5.97 26.87
CA ALA A 442 6.41 5.32 26.92
C ALA A 442 5.74 5.36 25.54
N GLY A 443 5.25 4.21 25.10
CA GLY A 443 4.51 4.06 23.85
C GLY A 443 3.02 4.05 24.10
N ARG A 444 2.27 4.85 23.34
CA ARG A 444 0.81 4.96 23.41
C ARG A 444 0.17 4.74 22.05
N ASP A 445 -0.98 4.09 22.04
CA ASP A 445 -1.81 3.93 20.86
C ASP A 445 -2.61 5.22 20.56
N ALA A 446 -3.36 5.20 19.48
CA ALA A 446 -4.25 6.29 19.05
C ALA A 446 -5.33 6.67 20.08
N ALA A 447 -5.65 5.79 21.03
CA ALA A 447 -6.61 6.01 22.11
C ALA A 447 -5.93 6.47 23.41
N GLY A 448 -4.60 6.64 23.39
CA GLY A 448 -3.79 7.04 24.54
C GLY A 448 -3.45 5.91 25.50
N ASN A 449 -3.81 4.66 25.17
CA ASN A 449 -3.52 3.49 26.00
C ASN A 449 -2.04 3.09 25.86
N PRO A 450 -1.37 2.66 26.94
CA PRO A 450 -0.01 2.15 26.85
C PRO A 450 0.03 0.85 26.04
N VAL A 451 1.01 0.72 25.14
CA VAL A 451 1.12 -0.44 24.22
C VAL A 451 2.40 -1.25 24.33
N ALA A 452 3.39 -0.74 25.06
CA ALA A 452 4.61 -1.46 25.39
C ALA A 452 5.09 -1.05 26.78
N ALA A 453 5.88 -1.93 27.41
CA ALA A 453 6.57 -1.60 28.64
C ALA A 453 7.51 -0.40 28.40
N PRO A 454 7.59 0.58 29.31
CA PRO A 454 8.48 1.72 29.12
C PRO A 454 9.95 1.30 29.03
N VAL A 455 10.71 1.93 28.13
CA VAL A 455 12.12 1.55 27.83
C VAL A 455 13.09 2.71 28.07
N ARG A 456 14.35 2.40 28.37
CA ARG A 456 15.40 3.41 28.60
C ARG A 456 15.94 4.04 27.31
N ALA A 457 15.91 3.30 26.21
CA ALA A 457 16.41 3.75 24.91
C ALA A 457 15.38 3.41 23.83
N LEU A 458 15.31 4.25 22.79
CA LEU A 458 14.51 3.95 21.61
C LEU A 458 15.17 2.80 20.85
N THR A 459 14.44 1.69 20.71
CA THR A 459 14.89 0.52 19.95
C THR A 459 13.93 0.23 18.80
N PRO A 460 14.39 -0.45 17.73
CA PRO A 460 13.53 -0.92 16.65
C PRO A 460 12.33 -1.74 17.14
N ASP A 461 12.54 -2.65 18.10
CA ASP A 461 11.48 -3.52 18.62
C ASP A 461 10.42 -2.74 19.39
N PHE A 462 10.82 -1.70 20.12
CA PHE A 462 9.91 -0.82 20.83
C PHE A 462 9.05 0.00 19.86
N LEU A 463 9.67 0.63 18.85
CA LEU A 463 8.92 1.36 17.82
C LEU A 463 7.99 0.43 17.03
N ARG A 464 8.43 -0.81 16.74
CA ARG A 464 7.61 -1.81 16.02
C ARG A 464 6.39 -2.21 16.84
N ALA A 465 6.56 -2.43 18.15
CA ALA A 465 5.45 -2.74 19.05
C ALA A 465 4.42 -1.60 19.10
N VAL A 466 4.87 -0.35 19.14
CA VAL A 466 4.00 0.83 19.12
C VAL A 466 3.29 0.99 17.77
N GLY A 467 4.03 0.84 16.67
CA GLY A 467 3.50 0.94 15.30
C GLY A 467 2.59 -0.22 14.87
N ALA A 468 2.63 -1.37 15.55
CA ALA A 468 1.74 -2.51 15.27
C ALA A 468 0.30 -2.30 15.76
N THR A 469 0.03 -1.21 16.48
CA THR A 469 -1.33 -0.89 16.95
C THR A 469 -2.25 -0.60 15.78
N ARG A 470 -3.44 -1.19 15.82
CA ARG A 470 -4.45 -0.96 14.79
C ARG A 470 -4.86 0.51 14.88
N PRO A 471 -4.65 1.32 13.82
CA PRO A 471 -5.07 2.71 13.86
C PRO A 471 -6.57 2.77 14.12
N ARG A 472 -7.01 3.77 14.88
CA ARG A 472 -8.43 4.08 14.98
C ARG A 472 -8.92 4.33 13.57
N ALA A 473 -9.91 3.56 13.11
CA ALA A 473 -10.49 3.75 11.79
C ALA A 473 -10.97 5.21 11.70
N ALA A 474 -10.21 6.05 11.00
CA ALA A 474 -10.62 7.40 10.73
C ALA A 474 -11.95 7.29 9.98
N ARG A 475 -12.94 8.14 10.33
CA ARG A 475 -14.13 8.30 9.50
C ARG A 475 -13.63 8.48 8.07
N THR A 476 -14.04 7.58 7.18
CA THR A 476 -13.58 7.55 5.79
C THR A 476 -13.72 8.95 5.24
N ALA A 477 -12.58 9.61 5.00
CA ALA A 477 -12.60 10.87 4.29
C ALA A 477 -13.28 10.56 2.95
N ARG A 478 -14.33 11.29 2.61
CA ARG A 478 -14.90 11.17 1.27
C ARG A 478 -13.76 11.32 0.26
N PRO A 479 -13.79 10.62 -0.88
CA PRO A 479 -12.77 10.80 -1.91
C PRO A 479 -12.66 12.29 -2.24
N VAL A 480 -11.47 12.85 -2.06
CA VAL A 480 -11.15 14.23 -2.40
C VAL A 480 -10.71 14.25 -3.85
N ASP A 481 -11.12 15.28 -4.59
CA ASP A 481 -10.65 15.47 -5.96
C ASP A 481 -9.12 15.56 -6.00
N GLU A 482 -8.49 14.83 -6.92
CA GLU A 482 -7.03 14.74 -7.00
C GLU A 482 -6.37 16.10 -7.20
N ARG A 483 -7.01 17.02 -7.93
CA ARG A 483 -6.48 18.35 -8.20
C ARG A 483 -6.48 19.20 -6.93
N LEU A 484 -7.57 19.16 -6.18
CA LEU A 484 -7.65 19.85 -4.88
C LEU A 484 -6.62 19.28 -3.91
N ARG A 485 -6.50 17.94 -3.85
CA ARG A 485 -5.51 17.26 -3.01
C ARG A 485 -4.09 17.69 -3.35
N SER A 486 -3.72 17.64 -4.63
CA SER A 486 -2.39 18.02 -5.11
C SER A 486 -2.07 19.49 -4.78
N PHE A 487 -3.04 20.40 -4.97
CA PHE A 487 -2.88 21.81 -4.64
C PHE A 487 -2.67 22.04 -3.13
N LEU A 488 -3.52 21.44 -2.27
CA LEU A 488 -3.41 21.59 -0.81
C LEU A 488 -2.17 20.93 -0.23
N PHE A 489 -1.56 19.96 -0.93
CA PHE A 489 -0.32 19.30 -0.52
C PHE A 489 0.92 19.94 -1.15
N THR A 490 0.78 20.99 -1.96
CA THR A 490 1.92 21.78 -2.44
C THR A 490 2.35 22.74 -1.33
N PRO A 491 3.63 22.77 -0.92
CA PRO A 491 4.11 23.73 0.07
C PRO A 491 3.84 25.17 -0.37
N LEU A 492 3.41 26.02 0.56
CA LEU A 492 3.14 27.43 0.27
C LEU A 492 4.40 28.17 -0.19
N GLU A 493 5.58 27.70 0.21
CA GLU A 493 6.87 28.25 -0.20
C GLU A 493 7.26 27.87 -1.65
N ASP A 494 6.63 26.86 -2.26
CA ASP A 494 6.88 26.46 -3.66
C ASP A 494 6.03 27.29 -4.63
N VAL A 495 6.40 28.57 -4.76
CA VAL A 495 5.71 29.55 -5.61
C VAL A 495 5.56 29.07 -7.07
N PRO A 496 6.59 28.50 -7.73
CA PRO A 496 6.44 27.97 -9.09
C PRO A 496 5.38 26.86 -9.21
N ALA A 497 5.35 25.90 -8.28
CA ALA A 497 4.37 24.82 -8.31
C ALA A 497 2.94 25.34 -8.07
N ILE A 498 2.77 26.25 -7.11
CA ILE A 498 1.48 26.90 -6.83
C ILE A 498 0.98 27.65 -8.06
N ARG A 499 1.83 28.47 -8.71
CA ARG A 499 1.45 29.22 -9.92
C ARG A 499 1.03 28.27 -11.05
N SER A 500 1.77 27.19 -11.25
CA SER A 500 1.45 26.17 -12.26
C SER A 500 0.09 25.51 -11.99
N ALA A 501 -0.18 25.12 -10.74
CA ALA A 501 -1.44 24.51 -10.35
C ALA A 501 -2.64 25.44 -10.54
N VAL A 502 -2.50 26.73 -10.18
CA VAL A 502 -3.57 27.72 -10.36
C VAL A 502 -3.79 28.02 -11.84
N ALA A 503 -2.73 28.17 -12.64
CA ALA A 503 -2.86 28.39 -14.08
C ALA A 503 -3.56 27.20 -14.79
N ALA A 504 -3.24 25.97 -14.39
CA ALA A 504 -3.82 24.77 -14.98
C ALA A 504 -5.26 24.48 -14.52
N HIS A 505 -5.58 24.76 -13.24
CA HIS A 505 -6.78 24.24 -12.58
C HIS A 505 -7.56 25.26 -11.75
N GLY A 506 -7.23 26.55 -11.77
CA GLY A 506 -7.77 27.56 -10.85
C GLY A 506 -9.29 27.64 -10.78
N SER A 507 -10.01 27.55 -11.90
CA SER A 507 -11.49 27.53 -11.91
C SER A 507 -12.09 26.30 -11.23
N ALA A 508 -11.50 25.12 -11.47
CA ALA A 508 -11.91 23.87 -10.83
C ALA A 508 -11.60 23.91 -9.33
N LEU A 509 -10.41 24.39 -8.94
CA LEU A 509 -10.00 24.51 -7.54
C LEU A 509 -10.95 25.43 -6.75
N ARG A 510 -11.35 26.58 -7.31
CA ARG A 510 -12.35 27.48 -6.70
C ARG A 510 -13.69 26.80 -6.45
N THR A 511 -14.16 25.98 -7.40
CA THR A 511 -15.42 25.23 -7.26
C THR A 511 -15.31 24.13 -6.19
N LEU A 512 -14.11 23.60 -5.98
CA LEU A 512 -13.82 22.53 -5.02
C LEU A 512 -13.52 23.06 -3.61
N LEU A 513 -13.16 24.34 -3.45
CA LEU A 513 -12.80 24.97 -2.17
C LEU A 513 -13.83 24.75 -1.05
N PRO A 514 -15.16 24.87 -1.29
CA PRO A 514 -16.15 24.62 -0.24
C PRO A 514 -16.13 23.19 0.31
N ARG A 515 -15.44 22.26 -0.37
CA ARG A 515 -15.29 20.87 0.09
C ARG A 515 -14.12 20.68 1.06
N ILE A 516 -13.32 21.71 1.35
CA ILE A 516 -12.27 21.64 2.39
C ILE A 516 -12.89 21.29 3.75
N SER A 517 -14.08 21.82 4.07
CA SER A 517 -14.82 21.45 5.29
C SER A 517 -15.22 19.98 5.34
N ASP A 518 -15.38 19.32 4.18
CA ASP A 518 -15.73 17.90 4.09
C ASP A 518 -14.55 16.97 4.45
N LEU A 519 -13.33 17.50 4.56
CA LEU A 519 -12.16 16.75 5.01
C LEU A 519 -12.29 16.27 6.47
N GLY A 520 -13.26 16.83 7.22
CA GLY A 520 -13.59 16.41 8.58
C GLY A 520 -12.56 16.85 9.61
N LEU A 521 -11.84 17.94 9.32
CA LEU A 521 -10.69 18.44 10.07
C LEU A 521 -10.98 19.91 10.44
N VAL A 522 -11.18 20.16 11.74
CA VAL A 522 -11.89 21.34 12.26
C VAL A 522 -10.96 22.56 12.48
N GLN A 523 -9.86 22.71 11.73
CA GLN A 523 -9.03 23.92 11.84
C GLN A 523 -9.15 24.80 10.60
N ALA A 524 -9.85 25.93 10.77
CA ALA A 524 -10.03 26.95 9.72
C ALA A 524 -8.69 27.52 9.21
N ASP A 525 -7.68 27.62 10.08
CA ASP A 525 -6.41 28.25 9.73
C ASP A 525 -5.43 27.34 8.96
N LEU A 526 -5.67 26.02 8.90
CA LEU A 526 -4.75 25.08 8.25
C LEU A 526 -4.62 25.37 6.75
N PHE A 527 -5.73 25.66 6.08
CA PHE A 527 -5.77 25.86 4.62
C PHE A 527 -5.96 27.31 4.19
N ALA A 528 -6.05 28.25 5.14
CA ALA A 528 -6.37 29.64 4.87
C ALA A 528 -5.43 30.29 3.84
N GLY A 529 -4.14 29.93 3.82
CA GLY A 529 -3.20 30.43 2.82
C GLY A 529 -3.53 29.99 1.39
N TRP A 530 -3.88 28.71 1.18
CA TRP A 530 -4.30 28.20 -0.14
C TRP A 530 -5.64 28.81 -0.60
N GLU A 531 -6.57 29.04 0.34
CA GLU A 531 -7.81 29.73 0.04
C GLU A 531 -7.58 31.19 -0.36
N ALA A 532 -6.70 31.91 0.35
CA ALA A 532 -6.33 33.28 0.04
C ALA A 532 -5.69 33.41 -1.36
N ILE A 533 -4.82 32.48 -1.76
CA ILE A 533 -4.25 32.45 -3.13
C ILE A 533 -5.37 32.44 -4.18
N LEU A 534 -6.38 31.56 -4.00
CA LEU A 534 -7.46 31.43 -4.97
C LEU A 534 -8.39 32.65 -5.00
N ARG A 535 -8.62 33.31 -3.84
CA ARG A 535 -9.37 34.58 -3.77
C ARG A 535 -8.61 35.72 -4.43
N ILE A 536 -7.30 35.82 -4.21
CA ILE A 536 -6.45 36.84 -4.82
C ILE A 536 -6.42 36.69 -6.35
N GLU A 537 -6.25 35.46 -6.82
CA GLU A 537 -6.25 35.12 -8.26
C GLU A 537 -7.61 35.39 -8.93
N GLU A 538 -8.72 35.23 -8.21
CA GLU A 538 -10.06 35.57 -8.71
C GLU A 538 -10.24 37.07 -8.97
N ARG A 539 -9.55 37.94 -8.21
CA ARG A 539 -9.61 39.40 -8.41
C ARG A 539 -8.98 39.85 -9.73
N ALA A 540 -8.12 39.03 -10.33
CA ALA A 540 -7.41 39.32 -11.57
C ALA A 540 -6.64 40.67 -11.55
N ASP A 541 -6.12 41.08 -10.38
CA ASP A 541 -5.26 42.26 -10.23
C ASP A 541 -3.78 41.84 -10.19
N PRO A 542 -2.99 42.14 -11.24
CA PRO A 542 -1.59 41.71 -11.32
C PRO A 542 -0.72 42.22 -10.16
N VAL A 543 -1.01 43.40 -9.62
CA VAL A 543 -0.22 43.98 -8.52
C VAL A 543 -0.44 43.19 -7.24
N VAL A 544 -1.71 42.81 -6.97
CA VAL A 544 -2.06 42.03 -5.78
C VAL A 544 -1.56 40.59 -5.90
N THR A 545 -1.69 39.99 -7.08
CA THR A 545 -1.17 38.64 -7.35
C THR A 545 0.35 38.58 -7.19
N GLU A 546 1.10 39.52 -7.76
CA GLU A 546 2.55 39.55 -7.60
C GLU A 546 2.98 39.84 -6.15
N ALA A 547 2.24 40.71 -5.43
CA ALA A 547 2.46 40.93 -4.01
C ALA A 547 2.28 39.65 -3.18
N ALA A 548 1.22 38.88 -3.44
CA ALA A 548 0.93 37.61 -2.78
C ALA A 548 2.04 36.57 -3.02
N TYR A 549 2.51 36.43 -4.26
CA TYR A 549 3.57 35.48 -4.55
C TYR A 549 4.94 35.92 -4.02
N ALA A 550 5.22 37.23 -4.01
CA ALA A 550 6.42 37.76 -3.37
C ALA A 550 6.40 37.52 -1.85
N SER A 551 5.23 37.55 -1.21
CA SER A 551 5.09 37.37 0.24
C SER A 551 5.36 35.94 0.69
N LEU A 552 4.97 34.94 -0.11
CA LEU A 552 5.06 33.51 0.25
C LEU A 552 6.50 32.97 0.38
N GLY A 553 7.44 33.49 -0.41
CA GLY A 553 8.83 32.98 -0.43
C GLY A 553 9.84 33.81 0.36
N THR A 554 9.58 35.11 0.56
CA THR A 554 10.52 36.01 1.25
C THR A 554 10.14 36.27 2.68
N GLY A 555 8.85 36.12 3.00
CA GLY A 555 8.27 36.71 4.19
C GLY A 555 8.71 38.16 4.28
N SER A 556 8.25 39.03 3.39
CA SER A 556 8.57 40.47 3.47
C SER A 556 7.28 41.24 3.33
N LEU A 557 7.13 42.34 4.08
CA LEU A 557 6.00 43.25 3.94
C LEU A 557 6.30 44.37 2.91
N ALA A 558 7.39 44.26 2.14
CA ALA A 558 7.82 45.31 1.21
C ALA A 558 6.79 45.64 0.12
N PHE A 559 5.84 44.74 -0.15
CA PHE A 559 4.72 44.93 -1.08
C PHE A 559 3.60 45.82 -0.51
N VAL A 560 3.53 46.02 0.81
CA VAL A 560 2.42 46.72 1.48
C VAL A 560 2.13 48.08 0.85
N PRO A 561 3.12 48.97 0.62
CA PRO A 561 2.87 50.25 -0.05
C PRO A 561 2.13 50.15 -1.39
N SER A 562 2.41 49.12 -2.19
CA SER A 562 1.81 48.96 -3.53
C SER A 562 0.36 48.44 -3.53
N VAL A 563 -0.14 47.96 -2.39
CA VAL A 563 -1.48 47.34 -2.29
C VAL A 563 -2.43 48.07 -1.34
N LEU A 564 -1.99 49.13 -0.65
CA LEU A 564 -2.82 49.88 0.31
C LEU A 564 -4.07 50.48 -0.32
N ASP A 565 -3.91 51.12 -1.49
CA ASP A 565 -5.02 51.74 -2.22
C ASP A 565 -6.03 50.73 -2.79
N LYS A 566 -5.71 49.42 -2.72
CA LYS A 566 -6.61 48.34 -3.16
C LYS A 566 -7.64 47.96 -2.09
N GLY A 567 -7.54 48.56 -0.90
CA GLY A 567 -8.52 48.46 0.16
C GLY A 567 -8.21 47.40 1.23
N PRO A 568 -9.00 47.40 2.33
CA PRO A 568 -8.74 46.58 3.52
C PRO A 568 -8.89 45.07 3.26
N ASP A 569 -9.71 44.66 2.30
CA ASP A 569 -9.92 43.26 1.97
C ASP A 569 -8.66 42.60 1.39
N VAL A 570 -7.87 43.34 0.61
CA VAL A 570 -6.61 42.84 0.05
C VAL A 570 -5.60 42.58 1.15
N LEU A 571 -5.47 43.50 2.11
CA LEU A 571 -4.59 43.30 3.27
C LEU A 571 -5.06 42.12 4.14
N THR A 572 -6.37 41.88 4.21
CA THR A 572 -6.95 40.73 4.91
C THR A 572 -6.61 39.42 4.20
N ASP A 573 -6.74 39.35 2.88
CA ASP A 573 -6.34 38.18 2.08
C ASP A 573 -4.83 37.90 2.22
N LEU A 574 -4.00 38.95 2.22
CA LEU A 574 -2.55 38.82 2.44
C LEU A 574 -2.21 38.39 3.87
N ALA A 575 -3.02 38.76 4.87
CA ALA A 575 -2.87 38.26 6.24
C ALA A 575 -3.27 36.78 6.37
N ASP A 576 -4.19 36.29 5.54
CA ASP A 576 -4.54 34.87 5.49
C ASP A 576 -3.45 34.02 4.81
N LEU A 577 -2.67 34.58 3.88
CA LEU A 577 -1.50 33.91 3.28
C LEU A 577 -0.44 33.53 4.33
N THR A 578 -0.37 34.28 5.43
CA THR A 578 0.59 34.03 6.51
C THR A 578 0.08 33.01 7.53
N LYS A 579 -0.98 32.24 7.21
CA LYS A 579 -1.52 31.15 8.04
C LYS A 579 -1.08 29.78 7.50
N GLY A 580 -1.52 28.71 8.14
CA GLY A 580 -1.16 27.34 7.76
C GLY A 580 0.28 26.98 8.16
N PRO A 581 0.95 26.05 7.45
CA PRO A 581 2.30 25.59 7.78
C PRO A 581 3.40 26.65 7.72
N LEU A 582 3.13 27.81 7.10
CA LEU A 582 4.02 28.98 7.05
C LEU A 582 3.91 29.86 8.32
N ASP A 583 2.81 29.76 9.08
CA ASP A 583 2.34 30.66 10.16
C ASP A 583 3.32 31.76 10.60
N ASP A 584 3.10 32.98 10.09
CA ASP A 584 3.78 34.20 10.52
C ASP A 584 2.79 35.12 11.24
N GLY A 585 2.59 34.84 12.53
CA GLY A 585 1.63 35.56 13.36
C GLY A 585 1.98 37.03 13.58
N ALA A 586 3.26 37.42 13.55
CA ALA A 586 3.68 38.81 13.67
C ALA A 586 3.22 39.63 12.47
N ARG A 587 3.45 39.12 11.25
CA ARG A 587 2.99 39.79 10.03
C ARG A 587 1.49 39.76 9.87
N ARG A 588 0.83 38.66 10.24
CA ARG A 588 -0.63 38.60 10.32
C ARG A 588 -1.20 39.74 11.17
N ALA A 589 -0.62 39.97 12.34
CA ALA A 589 -1.03 41.04 13.24
C ALA A 589 -0.85 42.42 12.61
N ILE A 590 0.31 42.67 11.99
CA ILE A 590 0.63 43.93 11.32
C ILE A 590 -0.30 44.18 10.13
N LEU A 591 -0.48 43.20 9.25
CA LEU A 591 -1.38 43.28 8.10
C LEU A 591 -2.84 43.48 8.53
N GLY A 592 -3.30 42.78 9.57
CA GLY A 592 -4.63 42.97 10.13
C GLY A 592 -4.84 44.36 10.75
N ALA A 593 -3.84 44.87 11.46
CA ALA A 593 -3.88 46.22 12.02
C ALA A 593 -3.91 47.30 10.92
N LEU A 594 -3.12 47.13 9.86
CA LEU A 594 -3.14 48.00 8.69
C LEU A 594 -4.48 47.92 7.94
N ALA A 595 -5.04 46.72 7.77
CA ALA A 595 -6.37 46.54 7.16
C ALA A 595 -7.45 47.32 7.92
N LYS A 596 -7.47 47.22 9.26
CA LYS A 596 -8.39 48.00 10.10
C LYS A 596 -8.18 49.50 9.98
N GLY A 597 -6.92 49.95 10.00
CA GLY A 597 -6.58 51.37 9.86
C GLY A 597 -7.01 51.96 8.52
N VAL A 598 -6.74 51.26 7.42
CA VAL A 598 -7.17 51.65 6.06
C VAL A 598 -8.70 51.61 5.94
N GLY A 599 -9.35 50.66 6.61
CA GLY A 599 -10.82 50.58 6.71
C GLY A 599 -11.47 51.67 7.57
N GLY A 600 -10.68 52.58 8.18
CA GLY A 600 -11.19 53.68 9.00
C GLY A 600 -11.58 53.30 10.42
N ALA A 601 -11.12 52.15 10.93
CA ALA A 601 -11.40 51.73 12.30
C ALA A 601 -10.73 52.67 13.33
N PRO A 602 -11.31 52.84 14.53
CA PRO A 602 -10.69 53.59 15.62
C PRO A 602 -9.30 53.03 15.99
N LEU A 603 -8.35 53.90 16.34
CA LEU A 603 -6.99 53.50 16.74
C LEU A 603 -6.96 52.47 17.90
N ALA A 604 -7.96 52.49 18.77
CA ALA A 604 -8.11 51.49 19.82
C ALA A 604 -8.28 50.06 19.28
N GLU A 605 -9.00 49.89 18.17
CA GLU A 605 -9.24 48.59 17.52
C GLU A 605 -8.03 48.12 16.70
N VAL A 606 -7.28 49.07 16.14
CA VAL A 606 -5.97 48.83 15.48
C VAL A 606 -4.97 48.31 16.52
N ARG A 607 -4.87 48.99 17.67
CA ARG A 607 -4.03 48.54 18.79
C ARG A 607 -4.45 47.16 19.31
N GLN A 608 -5.76 46.95 19.46
CA GLN A 608 -6.28 45.68 19.94
C GLN A 608 -5.95 44.51 19.00
N GLU A 609 -5.84 44.75 17.69
CA GLU A 609 -5.45 43.72 16.73
C GLU A 609 -4.00 43.26 16.95
N ILE A 610 -3.07 44.19 17.11
CA ILE A 610 -1.67 43.87 17.44
C ILE A 610 -1.60 43.10 18.77
N TYR A 611 -2.31 43.59 19.80
CA TYR A 611 -2.24 43.02 21.15
C TYR A 611 -2.87 41.63 21.22
N ARG A 612 -3.90 41.34 20.41
CA ARG A 612 -4.48 40.00 20.29
C ARG A 612 -3.46 38.96 19.82
N HIS A 613 -2.44 39.40 19.10
CA HIS A 613 -1.40 38.56 18.51
C HIS A 613 -0.02 38.80 19.15
N SER A 614 0.02 39.36 20.37
CA SER A 614 1.27 39.70 21.08
C SER A 614 2.24 38.52 21.21
N VAL A 615 1.70 37.31 21.43
CA VAL A 615 2.46 36.05 21.56
C VAL A 615 3.31 35.72 20.33
N TYR A 616 2.96 36.26 19.15
CA TYR A 616 3.68 36.03 17.91
C TYR A 616 4.72 37.11 17.60
N LEU A 617 4.68 38.25 18.30
CA LEU A 617 5.66 39.31 18.12
C LEU A 617 6.98 38.88 18.77
N PRO A 618 8.09 38.82 18.02
CA PRO A 618 9.33 38.27 18.55
C PRO A 618 9.84 39.15 19.68
N GLU A 619 10.38 38.55 20.75
CA GLU A 619 10.99 39.30 21.87
C GLU A 619 12.26 40.04 21.40
N THR A 620 12.98 39.46 20.43
CA THR A 620 14.17 40.03 19.78
C THR A 620 13.92 40.25 18.29
N GLY A 621 14.42 41.34 17.71
CA GLY A 621 14.22 41.64 16.26
C GLY A 621 13.01 42.52 15.91
N ARG A 622 12.24 42.99 16.91
CA ARG A 622 11.15 44.00 16.67
C ARG A 622 11.66 45.25 15.96
N THR A 623 12.90 45.64 16.21
CA THR A 623 13.54 46.80 15.59
C THR A 623 13.58 46.71 14.06
N ASP A 624 13.74 45.51 13.49
CA ASP A 624 13.79 45.34 12.04
C ASP A 624 12.39 45.47 11.43
N LEU A 625 11.36 44.93 12.08
CA LEU A 625 9.95 45.13 11.70
C LEU A 625 9.54 46.61 11.81
N ILE A 626 9.94 47.29 12.88
CA ILE A 626 9.71 48.73 13.07
C ILE A 626 10.40 49.53 11.96
N ARG A 627 11.65 49.19 11.63
CA ARG A 627 12.40 49.83 10.54
C ARG A 627 11.73 49.59 9.18
N GLU A 628 11.23 48.38 8.95
CA GLU A 628 10.48 48.03 7.73
C GLU A 628 9.21 48.88 7.62
N LEU A 629 8.41 48.98 8.69
CA LEU A 629 7.20 49.82 8.77
C LEU A 629 7.49 51.31 8.58
N GLN A 630 8.53 51.84 9.23
CA GLN A 630 8.97 53.23 9.05
C GLN A 630 9.43 53.49 7.61
N GLY A 631 10.06 52.50 6.97
CA GLY A 631 10.44 52.55 5.57
C GLY A 631 9.25 52.60 4.59
N PHE A 632 8.03 52.27 5.04
CA PHE A 632 6.81 52.38 4.21
C PHE A 632 6.32 53.82 4.09
N ALA A 633 6.54 54.65 5.12
CA ALA A 633 6.14 56.07 5.10
C ALA A 633 6.77 56.85 3.93
N ALA A 634 8.00 56.52 3.55
CA ALA A 634 8.67 57.14 2.41
C ALA A 634 8.05 56.73 1.05
N ARG A 635 7.39 55.57 0.98
CA ARG A 635 6.82 54.98 -0.24
C ARG A 635 5.32 55.22 -0.39
N ALA A 636 4.61 55.45 0.71
CA ALA A 636 3.19 55.81 0.78
C ALA A 636 2.97 56.93 1.83
N PRO A 637 3.35 58.19 1.52
CA PRO A 637 3.34 59.30 2.48
C PRO A 637 1.96 59.60 3.07
N GLU A 638 0.90 59.40 2.30
CA GLU A 638 -0.50 59.55 2.70
C GLU A 638 -0.91 58.64 3.88
N HIS A 639 -0.18 57.53 4.10
CA HIS A 639 -0.41 56.58 5.18
C HIS A 639 0.64 56.66 6.31
N SER A 640 1.56 57.64 6.28
CA SER A 640 2.67 57.77 7.26
C SER A 640 2.21 57.67 8.71
N ALA A 641 1.15 58.41 9.07
CA ALA A 641 0.62 58.42 10.43
C ALA A 641 0.12 57.04 10.87
N LEU A 642 -0.46 56.24 9.96
CA LEU A 642 -0.92 54.89 10.28
C LEU A 642 0.26 53.95 10.51
N PHE A 643 1.29 53.98 9.67
CA PHE A 643 2.48 53.14 9.85
C PHE A 643 3.22 53.46 11.15
N GLU A 644 3.36 54.75 11.48
CA GLU A 644 3.96 55.18 12.74
C GLU A 644 3.16 54.66 13.94
N GLN A 645 1.83 54.73 13.90
CA GLN A 645 0.98 54.20 14.98
C GLN A 645 1.10 52.68 15.12
N VAL A 646 1.09 51.93 14.01
CA VAL A 646 1.28 50.46 14.07
C VAL A 646 2.67 50.10 14.58
N ALA A 647 3.72 50.83 14.17
CA ALA A 647 5.08 50.64 14.67
C ALA A 647 5.16 50.86 16.19
N ILE A 648 4.52 51.94 16.69
CA ILE A 648 4.40 52.19 18.14
C ILE A 648 3.69 51.03 18.83
N TYR A 649 2.58 50.53 18.28
CA TYR A 649 1.86 49.41 18.91
C TYR A 649 2.65 48.11 18.92
N VAL A 650 3.45 47.83 17.89
CA VAL A 650 4.39 46.69 17.88
C VAL A 650 5.48 46.86 18.93
N GLU A 651 6.02 48.08 19.09
CA GLU A 651 7.04 48.40 20.09
C GLU A 651 6.49 48.28 21.52
N THR A 652 5.32 48.87 21.78
CA THR A 652 4.72 48.94 23.12
C THR A 652 3.86 47.73 23.48
N CYS A 653 3.79 46.72 22.61
CA CYS A 653 3.02 45.51 22.89
C CYS A 653 3.66 44.75 24.07
N PRO A 654 2.91 44.56 25.18
CA PRO A 654 3.37 43.76 26.30
C PRO A 654 3.55 42.31 25.87
#